data_AF-A0A517SKI5-F1
#
_entry.id   AF-A0A517SKI5-F1
#
_cell.length_a   1.000
_cell.length_b   1.000
_cell.length_c   1.000
_cell.angle_alpha   90.00
_cell.angle_beta   90.00
_cell.angle_gamma   90.00
#
_symmetry.space_group_name_H-M   'P 1'
#
loop_
_entity.id
_entity.type
_entity.pdbx_description
1 polymer ?
#
loop_
_entity_poly.entity_id
_entity_poly.type
_entity_poly.pdbx_seq_one_letter_code
_entity_poly.pdbx_strand_id
1 'polypeptide(L)'
;MHCLAVGFCVAALSLLTASASFAADISRVLPPGEKPDDVRLKPLRTLNDKYHPWSPPESKEAWEKEAERIRRQILVSNGLWPLPEKTPLDAVIHGPVDRGDYTVEKVVFRSRPGVYVTGSLYRPKKTSTEKRPAVLCPHGHWLNGRFYDSPPKEAADLLKSGAESYLSGARCPLQAIEVQLARMGCVAFVFDTVGTADNLALPHREGFNDVQAELWLQNKMGLQTWNSIRALDFVESLPDVDPKRIGVTGASGGGTQTFILCAIDPRAAVAFPAVMVGTAMQGGCQCENASYMRQGINNVAIAALIAPRPLGMTGANDWTIDIETKGLPELKKIYALYGQEENVAAKCFPQFPHNYNEVSREVMFAWMAKHFGLGHVEVDQTDFWPLTREEMTVFDQTHPAPADWLDAERLRAEMAKESRELMASLEPKKEADVQRFLDVVGTAVDVMVGPRTEPAAIKVKAIGDTERGVQKLLISAGGRSVPAVVLEPTGTPKNETVLWIDGRGKSRLFDAGGKPISAVAKLLAGGYRVALVDVFLTGEFLAEGETAKYAVNANFPGYTYCYNAPLISQRARDIVLAHDALERFGTVGPVHLVGVEGAGPWTLLAQAQMRSPTSKTIVDLNRFRFQNITSADDPNVLPGALRYGDIQGLAALAAIGGKLTISGEGGGDWSVLLSASNSSKGSFELSNDVLRDETLLKALGIQ
;
A
#
# COMPACT_ATOMS: atom_id res chain seq x y z
N MET A 1 -55.36 50.99 -54.00
CA MET A 1 -54.18 51.38 -53.19
C MET A 1 -53.00 50.62 -53.78
N HIS A 2 -52.30 51.21 -54.76
CA HIS A 2 -50.90 51.71 -54.68
C HIS A 2 -49.87 50.63 -54.29
N CYS A 3 -48.71 50.43 -54.91
CA CYS A 3 -48.11 50.74 -56.22
C CYS A 3 -46.70 50.11 -56.21
N LEU A 4 -46.23 49.65 -57.39
CA LEU A 4 -44.85 49.53 -57.93
C LEU A 4 -43.59 49.39 -57.03
N ALA A 5 -42.78 48.37 -57.42
CA ALA A 5 -41.34 48.34 -57.77
C ALA A 5 -40.24 48.84 -56.79
N VAL A 6 -39.13 48.08 -56.74
CA VAL A 6 -37.72 48.50 -56.97
C VAL A 6 -36.77 47.40 -56.43
N GLY A 7 -35.76 47.03 -57.23
CA GLY A 7 -34.70 46.09 -56.83
C GLY A 7 -33.52 46.75 -56.14
N PHE A 8 -32.61 45.95 -55.57
CA PHE A 8 -31.26 46.41 -55.20
C PHE A 8 -30.26 45.25 -55.23
N CYS A 9 -29.29 45.35 -56.15
CA CYS A 9 -27.97 44.75 -56.04
C CYS A 9 -27.16 45.55 -55.00
N VAL A 10 -26.58 44.90 -53.98
CA VAL A 10 -25.45 45.48 -53.22
C VAL A 10 -24.44 44.40 -52.82
N ALA A 11 -23.29 44.48 -53.49
CA ALA A 11 -21.92 44.25 -53.01
C ALA A 11 -21.62 43.05 -52.08
N ALA A 12 -21.04 42.00 -52.68
CA ALA A 12 -20.09 41.14 -52.00
C ALA A 12 -18.81 41.93 -51.68
N LEU A 13 -18.75 42.52 -50.48
CA LEU A 13 -17.51 43.09 -49.95
C LEU A 13 -16.66 41.97 -49.36
N SER A 14 -15.49 41.79 -49.97
CA SER A 14 -14.32 41.08 -49.51
C SER A 14 -14.01 41.31 -48.02
N LEU A 15 -14.30 40.32 -47.19
CA LEU A 15 -13.60 40.08 -45.93
C LEU A 15 -12.61 38.94 -46.18
N LEU A 16 -11.44 39.31 -46.69
CA LEU A 16 -10.22 38.55 -46.49
C LEU A 16 -9.90 38.62 -44.99
N THR A 17 -10.59 37.82 -44.19
CA THR A 17 -10.03 37.42 -42.91
C THR A 17 -8.82 36.56 -43.25
N ALA A 18 -7.64 37.13 -43.04
CA ALA A 18 -6.39 36.39 -43.02
C ALA A 18 -6.57 35.24 -42.01
N SER A 19 -6.96 34.08 -42.51
CA SER A 19 -6.82 32.82 -41.83
C SER A 19 -5.32 32.57 -41.84
N ALA A 20 -4.63 33.15 -40.86
CA ALA A 20 -3.34 32.64 -40.46
C ALA A 20 -3.58 31.17 -40.12
N SER A 21 -3.27 30.30 -41.07
CA SER A 21 -3.14 28.87 -40.86
C SER A 21 -2.01 28.75 -39.84
N PHE A 22 -2.36 28.72 -38.56
CA PHE A 22 -1.47 28.16 -37.56
C PHE A 22 -1.24 26.72 -38.04
N ALA A 23 -0.04 26.45 -38.54
CA ALA A 23 0.40 25.09 -38.77
C ALA A 23 0.09 24.31 -37.47
N ALA A 24 -0.61 23.18 -37.59
CA ALA A 24 -1.03 22.42 -36.42
C ALA A 24 0.22 22.05 -35.62
N ASP A 25 0.29 22.45 -34.35
CA ASP A 25 1.43 22.14 -33.49
C ASP A 25 1.65 20.62 -33.46
N ILE A 26 2.72 20.15 -34.11
CA ILE A 26 2.98 18.72 -34.28
C ILE A 26 3.35 18.04 -32.95
N SER A 27 3.78 18.83 -31.96
CA SER A 27 4.18 18.34 -30.64
C SER A 27 2.99 18.05 -29.71
N ARG A 28 1.78 18.48 -30.09
CA ARG A 28 0.56 18.37 -29.28
C ARG A 28 -0.43 17.37 -29.88
N VAL A 29 -0.97 16.49 -29.05
CA VAL A 29 -1.96 15.47 -29.45
C VAL A 29 -3.38 16.02 -29.31
N LEU A 30 -3.68 16.69 -28.20
CA LEU A 30 -4.98 17.26 -27.90
C LEU A 30 -5.06 18.72 -28.34
N PRO A 31 -6.26 19.27 -28.58
CA PRO A 31 -6.42 20.69 -28.85
C PRO A 31 -5.79 21.59 -27.77
N PRO A 32 -5.32 22.80 -28.12
CA PRO A 32 -4.84 23.77 -27.14
C PRO A 32 -5.85 24.03 -26.03
N GLY A 33 -5.40 23.95 -24.77
CA GLY A 33 -6.25 24.13 -23.59
C GLY A 33 -6.99 22.89 -23.10
N GLU A 34 -7.04 21.82 -23.91
CA GLU A 34 -7.57 20.53 -23.47
C GLU A 34 -6.51 19.71 -22.73
N LYS A 35 -6.95 19.01 -21.67
CA LYS A 35 -6.16 18.05 -20.90
C LYS A 35 -6.59 16.62 -21.24
N PRO A 36 -5.74 15.60 -21.06
CA PRO A 36 -6.13 14.21 -21.24
C PRO A 36 -7.32 13.85 -20.34
N ASP A 37 -8.29 13.09 -20.87
CA ASP A 37 -9.35 12.48 -20.07
C ASP A 37 -8.75 11.36 -19.21
N ASP A 38 -8.27 11.75 -18.02
CA ASP A 38 -7.56 10.90 -17.09
C ASP A 38 -8.19 10.96 -15.70
N VAL A 39 -8.58 9.81 -15.16
CA VAL A 39 -9.23 9.69 -13.85
C VAL A 39 -8.37 10.25 -12.72
N ARG A 40 -7.04 10.29 -12.89
CA ARG A 40 -6.08 10.77 -11.89
C ARG A 40 -6.07 12.29 -11.76
N LEU A 41 -6.69 13.02 -12.69
CA LEU A 41 -6.93 14.47 -12.55
C LEU A 41 -8.11 14.81 -11.63
N LYS A 42 -8.92 13.82 -11.25
CA LYS A 42 -9.97 13.98 -10.25
C LYS A 42 -9.36 14.11 -8.85
N PRO A 43 -10.11 14.62 -7.86
CA PRO A 43 -9.64 14.68 -6.47
C PRO A 43 -9.11 13.33 -5.98
N LEU A 44 -7.99 13.36 -5.26
CA LEU A 44 -7.40 12.17 -4.66
C LEU A 44 -8.37 11.53 -3.67
N ARG A 45 -8.29 10.20 -3.55
CA ARG A 45 -8.99 9.48 -2.49
C ARG A 45 -8.40 9.86 -1.15
N THR A 46 -9.24 10.02 -0.13
CA THR A 46 -8.79 10.39 1.21
C THR A 46 -9.34 9.44 2.26
N LEU A 47 -8.80 9.50 3.49
CA LEU A 47 -9.38 8.79 4.63
C LEU A 47 -10.80 9.27 5.00
N ASN A 48 -11.23 10.42 4.47
CA ASN A 48 -12.52 11.05 4.76
C ASN A 48 -13.60 10.72 3.72
N ASP A 49 -13.24 10.02 2.64
CA ASP A 49 -14.19 9.56 1.64
C ASP A 49 -15.24 8.67 2.31
N LYS A 50 -16.52 8.86 1.97
CA LYS A 50 -17.63 8.15 2.62
C LYS A 50 -17.90 6.77 2.02
N TYR A 51 -17.18 6.40 0.96
CA TYR A 51 -17.41 5.14 0.26
C TYR A 51 -16.16 4.65 -0.47
N HIS A 52 -15.74 3.43 -0.14
CA HIS A 52 -14.61 2.71 -0.71
C HIS A 52 -15.13 1.39 -1.31
N PRO A 53 -15.55 1.37 -2.59
CA PRO A 53 -16.08 0.17 -3.22
C PRO A 53 -15.01 -0.89 -3.47
N TRP A 54 -15.42 -2.15 -3.48
CA TRP A 54 -14.64 -3.28 -3.97
C TRP A 54 -15.58 -4.32 -4.57
N SER A 55 -15.18 -4.91 -5.69
CA SER A 55 -15.93 -5.98 -6.35
C SER A 55 -15.14 -7.29 -6.23
N PRO A 56 -15.71 -8.34 -5.63
CA PRO A 56 -15.04 -9.63 -5.52
C PRO A 56 -14.87 -10.30 -6.89
N PRO A 57 -13.76 -11.01 -7.15
CA PRO A 57 -13.61 -11.84 -8.34
C PRO A 57 -14.70 -12.93 -8.45
N GLU A 58 -15.03 -13.32 -9.68
CA GLU A 58 -16.14 -14.25 -9.96
C GLU A 58 -15.73 -15.75 -9.91
N SER A 59 -14.43 -16.06 -9.95
CA SER A 59 -13.91 -17.44 -9.88
C SER A 59 -12.91 -17.60 -8.75
N LYS A 60 -12.78 -18.85 -8.29
CA LYS A 60 -11.82 -19.21 -7.24
C LYS A 60 -10.38 -18.92 -7.65
N GLU A 61 -10.01 -19.22 -8.90
CA GLU A 61 -8.67 -18.99 -9.44
C GLU A 61 -8.35 -17.48 -9.51
N ALA A 62 -9.33 -16.67 -9.96
CA ALA A 62 -9.19 -15.23 -10.00
C ALA A 62 -9.06 -14.64 -8.59
N TRP A 63 -9.83 -15.16 -7.62
CA TRP A 63 -9.71 -14.79 -6.22
C TRP A 63 -8.37 -15.20 -5.61
N GLU A 64 -7.88 -16.42 -5.86
CA GLU A 64 -6.60 -16.88 -5.30
C GLU A 64 -5.41 -16.04 -5.81
N LYS A 65 -5.41 -15.68 -7.10
CA LYS A 65 -4.43 -14.75 -7.68
C LYS A 65 -4.51 -13.37 -7.02
N GLU A 66 -5.72 -12.83 -6.85
CA GLU A 66 -5.94 -11.55 -6.19
C GLU A 66 -5.57 -11.60 -4.70
N ALA A 67 -5.86 -12.70 -4.02
CA ALA A 67 -5.59 -12.88 -2.60
C ALA A 67 -4.08 -12.89 -2.32
N GLU A 68 -3.29 -13.58 -3.16
CA GLU A 68 -1.84 -13.56 -3.09
C GLU A 68 -1.29 -12.15 -3.34
N ARG A 69 -1.83 -11.43 -4.33
CA ARG A 69 -1.47 -10.03 -4.62
C ARG A 69 -1.75 -9.12 -3.44
N ILE A 70 -2.92 -9.22 -2.81
CA ILE A 70 -3.29 -8.40 -1.64
C ILE A 70 -2.41 -8.75 -0.43
N ARG A 71 -2.10 -10.03 -0.17
CA ARG A 71 -1.18 -10.40 0.93
C ARG A 71 0.21 -9.79 0.75
N ARG A 72 0.77 -9.86 -0.46
CA ARG A 72 2.05 -9.20 -0.79
C ARG A 72 1.95 -7.68 -0.59
N GLN A 73 0.86 -7.07 -1.04
CA GLN A 73 0.61 -5.63 -0.85
C GLN A 73 0.61 -5.24 0.63
N ILE A 74 -0.07 -6.00 1.51
CA ILE A 74 -0.11 -5.75 2.96
C ILE A 74 1.28 -5.92 3.59
N LEU A 75 2.01 -6.98 3.22
CA LEU A 75 3.34 -7.24 3.77
C LEU A 75 4.34 -6.14 3.36
N VAL A 76 4.33 -5.72 2.09
CA VAL A 76 5.19 -4.62 1.62
C VAL A 76 4.78 -3.29 2.27
N SER A 77 3.49 -2.94 2.29
CA SER A 77 3.01 -1.67 2.88
C SER A 77 3.40 -1.54 4.36
N ASN A 78 3.34 -2.64 5.10
CA ASN A 78 3.65 -2.67 6.52
C ASN A 78 5.16 -2.76 6.81
N GLY A 79 6.03 -2.76 5.79
CA GLY A 79 7.48 -2.93 6.00
C GLY A 79 7.84 -4.31 6.55
N LEU A 80 7.04 -5.32 6.22
CA LEU A 80 7.15 -6.72 6.66
C LEU A 80 7.47 -7.67 5.50
N TRP A 81 7.86 -7.15 4.33
CA TRP A 81 8.34 -7.96 3.20
C TRP A 81 9.86 -7.85 3.05
N PRO A 82 10.58 -8.99 3.00
CA PRO A 82 10.17 -10.26 3.60
C PRO A 82 9.98 -10.09 5.11
N LEU A 83 9.40 -11.08 5.79
CA LEU A 83 9.17 -10.99 7.23
C LEU A 83 10.50 -10.79 7.96
N PRO A 84 10.56 -9.88 8.95
CA PRO A 84 11.72 -9.78 9.84
C PRO A 84 12.02 -11.11 10.53
N GLU A 85 13.27 -11.28 10.97
CA GLU A 85 13.65 -12.45 11.76
C GLU A 85 12.87 -12.50 13.08
N LYS A 86 12.33 -13.67 13.41
CA LYS A 86 11.68 -13.93 14.69
C LYS A 86 12.76 -14.17 15.75
N THR A 87 13.05 -13.16 16.56
CA THR A 87 13.99 -13.24 17.70
C THR A 87 13.34 -13.84 18.95
N PRO A 88 14.10 -14.37 19.94
CA PRO A 88 13.52 -14.91 21.17
C PRO A 88 12.55 -13.93 21.86
N LEU A 89 11.42 -14.47 22.36
CA LEU A 89 10.40 -13.65 23.04
C LEU A 89 10.84 -13.19 24.42
N ASP A 90 11.69 -13.95 25.12
CA ASP A 90 12.11 -13.69 26.50
C ASP A 90 10.92 -13.33 27.42
N ALA A 91 9.83 -14.09 27.28
CA ALA A 91 8.55 -13.76 27.90
C ALA A 91 8.60 -13.95 29.43
N VAL A 92 8.13 -12.94 30.16
CA VAL A 92 7.96 -12.98 31.61
C VAL A 92 6.48 -12.88 31.92
N ILE A 93 5.98 -13.85 32.67
CA ILE A 93 4.62 -13.91 33.21
C ILE A 93 4.75 -13.83 34.74
N HIS A 94 4.10 -12.85 35.38
CA HIS A 94 4.25 -12.64 36.82
C HIS A 94 3.00 -12.00 37.46
N GLY A 95 3.00 -11.94 38.79
CA GLY A 95 1.97 -11.27 39.58
C GLY A 95 0.56 -11.83 39.37
N PRO A 96 0.33 -13.14 39.63
CA PRO A 96 -0.99 -13.73 39.48
C PRO A 96 -1.98 -13.11 40.46
N VAL A 97 -3.13 -12.70 39.94
CA VAL A 97 -4.26 -12.19 40.71
C VAL A 97 -5.43 -13.15 40.57
N ASP A 98 -5.88 -13.71 41.68
CA ASP A 98 -7.03 -14.61 41.72
C ASP A 98 -8.34 -13.81 41.64
N ARG A 99 -9.24 -14.23 40.74
CA ARG A 99 -10.59 -13.66 40.55
C ARG A 99 -11.70 -14.68 40.73
N GLY A 100 -11.39 -15.82 41.35
CA GLY A 100 -12.35 -16.89 41.68
C GLY A 100 -12.32 -18.01 40.65
N ASP A 101 -12.95 -17.80 39.50
CA ASP A 101 -13.10 -18.73 38.37
C ASP A 101 -11.95 -18.64 37.33
N TYR A 102 -11.18 -17.55 37.35
CA TYR A 102 -9.98 -17.35 36.54
C TYR A 102 -8.85 -16.67 37.34
N THR A 103 -7.64 -16.70 36.80
CA THR A 103 -6.50 -15.89 37.24
C THR A 103 -6.13 -14.89 36.16
N VAL A 104 -5.57 -13.74 36.57
CA VAL A 104 -4.98 -12.78 35.64
C VAL A 104 -3.51 -12.56 35.98
N GLU A 105 -2.65 -12.62 34.97
CA GLU A 105 -1.21 -12.45 35.12
C GLU A 105 -0.71 -11.30 34.22
N LYS A 106 0.34 -10.62 34.67
CA LYS A 106 1.04 -9.58 33.91
C LYS A 106 2.00 -10.24 32.94
N VAL A 107 2.06 -9.75 31.71
CA VAL A 107 2.95 -10.28 30.68
C VAL A 107 3.79 -9.18 30.07
N VAL A 108 5.09 -9.45 29.91
CA VAL A 108 5.97 -8.71 29.01
C VAL A 108 6.80 -9.66 28.18
N PHE A 109 6.96 -9.36 26.89
CA PHE A 109 7.88 -10.09 26.01
C PHE A 109 8.44 -9.16 24.94
N ARG A 110 9.56 -9.55 24.35
CA ARG A 110 10.24 -8.86 23.27
C ARG A 110 9.64 -9.27 21.92
N SER A 111 9.06 -8.32 21.17
CA SER A 111 8.60 -8.60 19.80
C SER A 111 9.73 -8.54 18.79
N ARG A 112 10.74 -7.70 19.04
CA ARG A 112 11.99 -7.56 18.29
C ARG A 112 13.03 -6.90 19.20
N PRO A 113 14.33 -6.91 18.86
CA PRO A 113 15.36 -6.26 19.68
C PRO A 113 14.96 -4.82 20.04
N GLY A 114 14.94 -4.55 21.35
CA GLY A 114 14.60 -3.23 21.89
C GLY A 114 13.12 -2.82 21.79
N VAL A 115 12.20 -3.71 21.42
CA VAL A 115 10.74 -3.44 21.43
C VAL A 115 10.02 -4.52 22.21
N TYR A 116 9.19 -4.06 23.14
CA TYR A 116 8.44 -4.92 24.04
C TYR A 116 6.94 -4.81 23.81
N VAL A 117 6.23 -5.89 24.11
CA VAL A 117 4.79 -6.00 24.18
C VAL A 117 4.43 -6.30 25.63
N THR A 118 3.47 -5.56 26.16
CA THR A 118 2.96 -5.67 27.52
C THR A 118 1.48 -6.03 27.47
N GLY A 119 0.97 -6.74 28.47
CA GLY A 119 -0.43 -7.16 28.46
C GLY A 119 -0.89 -7.90 29.72
N SER A 120 -2.13 -8.37 29.66
CA SER A 120 -2.78 -9.13 30.72
C SER A 120 -3.26 -10.48 30.17
N LEU A 121 -2.86 -11.56 30.84
CA LEU A 121 -3.18 -12.93 30.46
C LEU A 121 -4.21 -13.52 31.42
N TYR A 122 -5.40 -13.81 30.90
CA TYR A 122 -6.51 -14.38 31.65
C TYR A 122 -6.54 -15.89 31.42
N ARG A 123 -6.53 -16.65 32.52
CA ARG A 123 -6.50 -18.11 32.50
C ARG A 123 -7.65 -18.72 33.30
N PRO A 124 -8.42 -19.67 32.73
CA PRO A 124 -9.43 -20.39 33.49
C PRO A 124 -8.79 -21.23 34.59
N LYS A 125 -9.34 -21.19 35.81
CA LYS A 125 -8.85 -22.00 36.94
C LYS A 125 -9.34 -23.44 36.91
N LYS A 126 -10.48 -23.71 36.28
CA LYS A 126 -11.06 -25.06 36.21
C LYS A 126 -10.04 -26.03 35.60
N THR A 127 -9.55 -26.97 36.39
CA THR A 127 -8.48 -27.90 36.00
C THR A 127 -8.87 -28.67 34.74
N SER A 128 -7.96 -28.75 33.77
CA SER A 128 -8.14 -29.48 32.51
C SER A 128 -6.90 -30.31 32.24
N THR A 129 -7.09 -31.56 31.82
CA THR A 129 -6.01 -32.40 31.27
C THR A 129 -5.80 -32.13 29.78
N GLU A 130 -6.72 -31.41 29.14
CA GLU A 130 -6.63 -30.99 27.74
C GLU A 130 -6.10 -29.57 27.62
N LYS A 131 -5.31 -29.34 26.56
CA LYS A 131 -4.95 -28.00 26.11
C LYS A 131 -6.21 -27.20 25.75
N ARG A 132 -6.20 -25.90 26.00
CA ARG A 132 -7.35 -25.00 25.88
C ARG A 132 -7.31 -24.20 24.58
N PRO A 133 -8.47 -23.80 24.03
CA PRO A 133 -8.50 -22.71 23.07
C PRO A 133 -7.91 -21.44 23.67
N ALA A 134 -7.37 -20.59 22.81
CA ALA A 134 -6.90 -19.27 23.20
C ALA A 134 -7.49 -18.19 22.29
N VAL A 135 -7.64 -16.98 22.83
CA VAL A 135 -8.10 -15.83 22.05
C VAL A 135 -7.13 -14.67 22.29
N LEU A 136 -6.61 -14.14 21.19
CA LEU A 136 -5.79 -12.93 21.18
C LEU A 136 -6.70 -11.71 20.99
N CYS A 137 -6.51 -10.70 21.83
CA CYS A 137 -7.43 -9.57 21.96
C CYS A 137 -6.72 -8.22 21.73
N PRO A 138 -6.31 -7.86 20.49
CA PRO A 138 -5.84 -6.52 20.20
C PRO A 138 -6.94 -5.48 20.49
N HIS A 139 -6.60 -4.38 21.15
CA HIS A 139 -7.57 -3.33 21.48
C HIS A 139 -7.38 -2.06 20.63
N GLY A 140 -8.48 -1.44 20.23
CA GLY A 140 -8.52 -0.12 19.62
C GLY A 140 -8.24 1.03 20.60
N HIS A 141 -8.66 2.23 20.19
CA HIS A 141 -8.30 3.50 20.85
C HIS A 141 -9.17 3.85 22.06
N TRP A 142 -9.25 2.95 23.05
CA TRP A 142 -9.81 3.28 24.36
C TRP A 142 -8.85 4.16 25.16
N LEU A 143 -9.41 5.07 25.96
CA LEU A 143 -8.62 5.94 26.83
C LEU A 143 -7.81 5.08 27.82
N ASN A 144 -6.50 5.29 27.88
CA ASN A 144 -5.56 4.48 28.66
C ASN A 144 -5.44 3.00 28.24
N GLY A 145 -5.92 2.61 27.04
CA GLY A 145 -5.78 1.24 26.52
C GLY A 145 -6.45 0.21 27.42
N ARG A 146 -5.77 -0.92 27.71
CA ARG A 146 -6.29 -1.97 28.61
C ARG A 146 -6.62 -1.50 30.03
N PHE A 147 -6.12 -0.34 30.46
CA PHE A 147 -6.48 0.28 31.75
C PHE A 147 -7.80 1.07 31.71
N TYR A 148 -8.55 1.00 30.61
CA TYR A 148 -9.78 1.77 30.47
C TYR A 148 -10.79 1.43 31.57
N ASP A 149 -11.28 2.49 32.21
CA ASP A 149 -12.37 2.48 33.16
C ASP A 149 -13.32 3.62 32.79
N SER A 150 -14.52 3.26 32.35
CA SER A 150 -15.54 4.19 31.88
C SER A 150 -16.00 5.08 33.02
N PRO A 151 -16.15 6.41 32.79
CA PRO A 151 -16.74 7.30 33.78
C PRO A 151 -18.08 6.77 34.30
N PRO A 152 -18.39 6.88 35.61
CA PRO A 152 -19.61 6.31 36.18
C PRO A 152 -20.91 6.72 35.48
N LYS A 153 -20.97 7.95 34.95
CA LYS A 153 -22.11 8.44 34.17
C LYS A 153 -22.27 7.68 32.86
N GLU A 154 -21.18 7.52 32.09
CA GLU A 154 -21.21 6.79 30.82
C GLU A 154 -21.59 5.33 31.04
N ALA A 155 -21.07 4.69 32.09
CA ALA A 155 -21.46 3.35 32.49
C ALA A 155 -22.95 3.25 32.84
N ALA A 156 -23.50 4.22 33.58
CA ALA A 156 -24.94 4.26 33.88
C ALA A 156 -25.82 4.45 32.63
N ASP A 157 -25.36 5.24 31.66
CA ASP A 157 -26.06 5.43 30.38
C ASP A 157 -26.07 4.13 29.55
N LEU A 158 -24.98 3.34 29.59
CA LEU A 158 -24.92 2.00 28.97
C LEU A 158 -25.91 1.02 29.61
N LEU A 159 -25.99 0.99 30.95
CA LEU A 159 -26.98 0.18 31.68
C LEU A 159 -28.42 0.58 31.31
N LYS A 160 -28.71 1.88 31.30
CA LYS A 160 -30.04 2.40 31.00
C LYS A 160 -30.48 2.10 29.57
N SER A 161 -29.54 2.11 28.62
CA SER A 161 -29.81 1.83 27.21
C SER A 161 -29.93 0.33 26.90
N GLY A 162 -29.59 -0.56 27.84
CA GLY A 162 -29.51 -2.00 27.60
C GLY A 162 -28.31 -2.41 26.74
N ALA A 163 -27.30 -1.53 26.59
CA ALA A 163 -26.04 -1.87 25.96
C ALA A 163 -25.21 -2.82 26.84
N GLU A 164 -25.39 -2.70 28.15
CA GLU A 164 -24.79 -3.52 29.19
C GLU A 164 -25.86 -3.82 30.25
N SER A 165 -25.79 -4.97 30.88
CA SER A 165 -26.64 -5.40 32.01
C SER A 165 -25.90 -5.27 33.34
N TYR A 166 -24.56 -5.33 33.30
CA TYR A 166 -23.70 -5.40 34.47
C TYR A 166 -22.76 -4.19 34.57
N LEU A 167 -22.57 -3.68 35.79
CA LEU A 167 -21.80 -2.45 36.00
C LEU A 167 -20.32 -2.65 35.67
N SER A 168 -19.75 -3.83 36.00
CA SER A 168 -18.35 -4.11 35.68
C SER A 168 -18.11 -4.15 34.16
N GLY A 169 -19.06 -4.66 33.38
CA GLY A 169 -19.03 -4.65 31.91
C GLY A 169 -19.09 -3.24 31.34
N ALA A 170 -20.01 -2.42 31.84
CA ALA A 170 -20.16 -1.02 31.45
C ALA A 170 -18.95 -0.14 31.81
N ARG A 171 -18.30 -0.43 32.94
CA ARG A 171 -17.07 0.23 33.41
C ARG A 171 -15.85 -0.24 32.63
N CYS A 172 -15.65 -1.54 32.52
CA CYS A 172 -14.39 -2.14 32.05
C CYS A 172 -14.65 -3.12 30.88
N PRO A 173 -15.13 -2.64 29.72
CA PRO A 173 -15.54 -3.50 28.61
C PRO A 173 -14.39 -4.35 28.03
N LEU A 174 -13.16 -3.84 28.08
CA LEU A 174 -11.98 -4.63 27.66
C LEU A 174 -11.74 -5.82 28.59
N GLN A 175 -11.88 -5.64 29.90
CA GLN A 175 -11.77 -6.77 30.84
C GLN A 175 -12.95 -7.74 30.67
N ALA A 176 -14.17 -7.23 30.42
CA ALA A 176 -15.36 -8.07 30.24
C ALA A 176 -15.21 -9.10 29.12
N ILE A 177 -14.52 -8.74 28.02
CA ILE A 177 -14.18 -9.67 26.93
C ILE A 177 -13.33 -10.83 27.47
N GLU A 178 -12.21 -10.51 28.11
CA GLU A 178 -11.24 -11.51 28.59
C GLU A 178 -11.83 -12.40 29.69
N VAL A 179 -12.59 -11.79 30.61
CA VAL A 179 -13.26 -12.48 31.72
C VAL A 179 -14.23 -13.53 31.19
N GLN A 180 -15.09 -13.15 30.25
CA GLN A 180 -16.06 -14.08 29.71
C GLN A 180 -15.38 -15.19 28.90
N LEU A 181 -14.35 -14.88 28.10
CA LEU A 181 -13.55 -15.90 27.41
C LEU A 181 -12.92 -16.90 28.39
N ALA A 182 -12.39 -16.41 29.51
CA ALA A 182 -11.86 -17.27 30.57
C ALA A 182 -12.94 -18.15 31.21
N ARG A 183 -14.13 -17.61 31.48
CA ARG A 183 -15.29 -18.37 31.97
C ARG A 183 -15.77 -19.43 30.99
N MET A 184 -15.65 -19.18 29.68
CA MET A 184 -15.92 -20.16 28.62
C MET A 184 -14.82 -21.22 28.47
N GLY A 185 -13.73 -21.13 29.24
CA GLY A 185 -12.63 -22.09 29.24
C GLY A 185 -11.49 -21.76 28.28
N CYS A 186 -11.48 -20.58 27.67
CA CYS A 186 -10.41 -20.10 26.80
C CYS A 186 -9.32 -19.38 27.60
N VAL A 187 -8.07 -19.51 27.17
CA VAL A 187 -7.01 -18.55 27.58
C VAL A 187 -7.23 -17.26 26.79
N ALA A 188 -7.19 -16.09 27.44
CA ALA A 188 -7.43 -14.82 26.76
C ALA A 188 -6.25 -13.86 27.00
N PHE A 189 -5.76 -13.22 25.95
CA PHE A 189 -4.61 -12.33 26.03
C PHE A 189 -4.88 -10.99 25.36
N VAL A 190 -5.08 -9.95 26.18
CA VAL A 190 -5.14 -8.56 25.76
C VAL A 190 -3.76 -7.93 25.92
N PHE A 191 -3.28 -7.26 24.87
CA PHE A 191 -1.96 -6.63 24.85
C PHE A 191 -2.02 -5.20 24.36
N ASP A 192 -1.03 -4.43 24.79
CA ASP A 192 -1.01 -2.99 24.63
C ASP A 192 -0.75 -2.59 23.18
N THR A 193 -1.66 -1.78 22.66
CA THR A 193 -1.41 -0.99 21.45
C THR A 193 -0.23 -0.04 21.72
N VAL A 194 0.69 0.07 20.76
CA VAL A 194 1.90 0.91 20.87
C VAL A 194 1.54 2.33 21.32
N GLY A 195 2.15 2.81 22.40
CA GLY A 195 1.91 4.15 22.97
C GLY A 195 0.71 4.23 23.92
N THR A 196 0.23 3.10 24.44
CA THR A 196 -0.89 3.04 25.40
C THR A 196 -0.55 2.16 26.59
N ALA A 197 -1.26 2.34 27.71
CA ALA A 197 -1.05 1.61 28.96
C ALA A 197 0.43 1.59 29.38
N ASP A 198 1.10 0.41 29.43
CA ASP A 198 2.51 0.33 29.80
C ASP A 198 3.47 0.42 28.60
N ASN A 199 2.95 0.41 27.38
CA ASN A 199 3.73 0.48 26.15
C ASN A 199 4.08 1.93 25.77
N LEU A 200 4.72 2.67 26.68
CA LEU A 200 4.89 4.14 26.55
C LEU A 200 6.25 4.58 25.98
N ALA A 201 7.19 3.67 25.74
CA ALA A 201 8.50 4.02 25.15
C ALA A 201 8.37 4.66 23.75
N LEU A 202 7.27 4.38 23.06
CA LEU A 202 6.96 4.92 21.75
C LEU A 202 5.63 5.67 21.81
N PRO A 203 5.60 7.00 21.58
CA PRO A 203 4.34 7.73 21.47
C PRO A 203 3.44 7.14 20.38
N HIS A 204 2.13 7.15 20.62
CA HIS A 204 1.16 6.50 19.73
C HIS A 204 1.08 7.19 18.36
N ARG A 205 1.09 8.53 18.33
CA ARG A 205 0.84 9.36 17.13
C ARG A 205 2.09 10.02 16.53
N GLU A 206 3.28 9.68 16.99
CA GLU A 206 4.51 10.37 16.58
C GLU A 206 5.65 9.39 16.24
N GLY A 207 6.73 9.94 15.67
CA GLY A 207 8.00 9.26 15.43
C GLY A 207 8.07 8.47 14.12
N PHE A 208 6.95 8.26 13.42
CA PHE A 208 6.85 7.45 12.20
C PHE A 208 5.94 8.08 11.12
N ASN A 209 5.71 9.39 11.21
CA ASN A 209 4.76 10.11 10.35
C ASN A 209 5.45 11.07 9.36
N ASP A 210 6.77 11.04 9.25
CA ASP A 210 7.56 11.86 8.34
C ASP A 210 7.98 11.11 7.06
N VAL A 211 8.48 11.87 6.07
CA VAL A 211 8.91 11.31 4.78
C VAL A 211 10.08 10.33 4.90
N GLN A 212 10.97 10.49 5.88
CA GLN A 212 12.07 9.57 6.07
C GLN A 212 11.54 8.21 6.51
N ALA A 213 10.54 8.17 7.40
CA ALA A 213 9.88 6.93 7.79
C ALA A 213 9.21 6.23 6.58
N GLU A 214 8.57 7.01 5.70
CA GLU A 214 7.95 6.50 4.46
C GLU A 214 8.99 5.88 3.50
N LEU A 215 10.12 6.55 3.27
CA LEU A 215 11.19 6.05 2.38
C LEU A 215 11.79 4.71 2.84
N TRP A 216 11.69 4.40 4.14
CA TRP A 216 12.11 3.13 4.73
C TRP A 216 10.96 2.13 4.97
N LEU A 217 9.71 2.49 4.64
CA LEU A 217 8.50 1.73 5.03
C LEU A 217 8.43 1.44 6.54
N GLN A 218 8.86 2.41 7.35
CA GLN A 218 8.77 2.36 8.80
C GLN A 218 7.46 3.01 9.22
N ASN A 219 6.48 2.24 9.70
CA ASN A 219 5.19 2.78 10.11
C ASN A 219 4.58 2.04 11.31
N LYS A 220 3.66 2.71 12.03
CA LYS A 220 3.01 2.17 13.23
C LYS A 220 2.08 0.99 12.91
N MET A 221 1.43 0.99 11.74
CA MET A 221 0.59 -0.13 11.29
C MET A 221 1.40 -1.42 11.23
N GLY A 222 2.58 -1.37 10.60
CA GLY A 222 3.51 -2.49 10.49
C GLY A 222 4.10 -2.92 11.83
N LEU A 223 4.49 -1.97 12.69
CA LEU A 223 4.99 -2.28 14.03
C LEU A 223 3.93 -3.00 14.89
N GLN A 224 2.67 -2.54 14.86
CA GLN A 224 1.57 -3.19 15.58
C GLN A 224 1.19 -4.55 14.97
N THR A 225 1.24 -4.67 13.64
CA THR A 225 1.04 -5.95 12.97
C THR A 225 2.10 -6.96 13.39
N TRP A 226 3.37 -6.53 13.44
CA TRP A 226 4.47 -7.36 13.93
C TRP A 226 4.27 -7.76 15.39
N ASN A 227 3.92 -6.82 16.27
CA ASN A 227 3.60 -7.13 17.66
C ASN A 227 2.47 -8.16 17.76
N SER A 228 1.47 -8.09 16.88
CA SER A 228 0.36 -9.05 16.82
C SER A 228 0.82 -10.44 16.36
N ILE A 229 1.72 -10.54 15.36
CA ILE A 229 2.35 -11.80 14.94
C ILE A 229 3.13 -12.43 16.10
N ARG A 230 3.89 -11.60 16.83
CA ARG A 230 4.70 -12.05 17.98
C ARG A 230 3.84 -12.39 19.20
N ALA A 231 2.69 -11.75 19.36
CA ALA A 231 1.70 -12.12 20.37
C ALA A 231 1.06 -13.48 20.06
N LEU A 232 0.83 -13.82 18.79
CA LEU A 232 0.48 -15.19 18.41
C LEU A 232 1.59 -16.18 18.77
N ASP A 233 2.85 -15.85 18.50
CA ASP A 233 3.99 -16.70 18.88
C ASP A 233 4.04 -16.91 20.41
N PHE A 234 3.74 -15.88 21.21
CA PHE A 234 3.63 -15.99 22.66
C PHE A 234 2.49 -16.92 23.10
N VAL A 235 1.26 -16.67 22.62
CA VAL A 235 0.09 -17.47 22.98
C VAL A 235 0.27 -18.94 22.57
N GLU A 236 0.82 -19.20 21.39
CA GLU A 236 1.11 -20.54 20.87
C GLU A 236 2.17 -21.28 21.71
N SER A 237 3.10 -20.53 22.34
CA SER A 237 4.14 -21.12 23.19
C SER A 237 3.66 -21.57 24.57
N LEU A 238 2.46 -21.15 24.99
CA LEU A 238 1.93 -21.48 26.31
C LEU A 238 1.62 -22.99 26.41
N PRO A 239 2.07 -23.68 27.47
CA PRO A 239 1.96 -25.15 27.56
C PRO A 239 0.50 -25.62 27.64
N ASP A 240 -0.38 -24.78 28.17
CA ASP A 240 -1.81 -25.02 28.35
C ASP A 240 -2.69 -24.61 27.15
N VAL A 241 -2.09 -24.09 26.07
CA VAL A 241 -2.80 -23.67 24.85
C VAL A 241 -2.72 -24.73 23.74
N ASP A 242 -3.85 -24.91 23.05
CA ASP A 242 -3.98 -25.70 21.82
C ASP A 242 -3.71 -24.81 20.60
N PRO A 243 -2.61 -25.04 19.86
CA PRO A 243 -2.23 -24.20 18.72
C PRO A 243 -3.25 -24.25 17.56
N LYS A 244 -4.14 -25.26 17.53
CA LYS A 244 -5.18 -25.39 16.49
C LYS A 244 -6.47 -24.64 16.83
N ARG A 245 -6.60 -24.10 18.05
CA ARG A 245 -7.79 -23.41 18.53
C ARG A 245 -7.42 -22.01 19.05
N ILE A 246 -6.75 -21.24 18.20
CA ILE A 246 -6.44 -19.83 18.47
C ILE A 246 -7.42 -18.93 17.69
N GLY A 247 -8.09 -18.03 18.39
CA GLY A 247 -8.96 -17.01 17.82
C GLY A 247 -8.38 -15.62 17.97
N VAL A 248 -8.89 -14.67 17.19
CA VAL A 248 -8.49 -13.26 17.31
C VAL A 248 -9.72 -12.37 17.27
N THR A 249 -9.82 -11.43 18.22
CA THR A 249 -10.97 -10.52 18.31
C THR A 249 -10.55 -9.14 18.79
N GLY A 250 -11.21 -8.11 18.30
CA GLY A 250 -10.93 -6.74 18.71
C GLY A 250 -11.88 -5.77 18.04
N ALA A 251 -12.10 -4.61 18.65
CA ALA A 251 -12.97 -3.56 18.09
C ALA A 251 -12.18 -2.34 17.63
N SER A 252 -12.73 -1.64 16.62
CA SER A 252 -12.15 -0.40 16.08
C SER A 252 -10.72 -0.64 15.58
N GLY A 253 -9.72 0.11 16.05
CA GLY A 253 -8.30 -0.18 15.77
C GLY A 253 -7.85 -1.60 16.10
N GLY A 254 -8.43 -2.23 17.14
CA GLY A 254 -8.22 -3.66 17.45
C GLY A 254 -8.88 -4.58 16.42
N GLY A 255 -10.00 -4.16 15.84
CA GLY A 255 -10.62 -4.80 14.69
C GLY A 255 -9.71 -4.71 13.46
N THR A 256 -9.07 -3.56 13.23
CA THR A 256 -8.04 -3.40 12.19
C THR A 256 -6.91 -4.40 12.34
N GLN A 257 -6.33 -4.51 13.54
CA GLN A 257 -5.27 -5.50 13.80
C GLN A 257 -5.77 -6.94 13.66
N THR A 258 -7.02 -7.22 14.07
CA THR A 258 -7.62 -8.56 13.95
C THR A 258 -7.68 -9.02 12.48
N PHE A 259 -8.31 -8.25 11.60
CA PHE A 259 -8.45 -8.71 10.20
C PHE A 259 -7.14 -8.64 9.42
N ILE A 260 -6.23 -7.71 9.75
CA ILE A 260 -4.91 -7.63 9.11
C ILE A 260 -4.05 -8.84 9.51
N LEU A 261 -3.96 -9.15 10.81
CA LEU A 261 -3.22 -10.30 11.31
C LEU A 261 -3.74 -11.59 10.68
N CYS A 262 -5.06 -11.81 10.74
CA CYS A 262 -5.65 -13.01 10.17
C CYS A 262 -5.51 -13.07 8.64
N ALA A 263 -5.42 -11.95 7.93
CA ALA A 263 -5.20 -11.96 6.48
C ALA A 263 -3.82 -12.50 6.08
N ILE A 264 -2.78 -12.26 6.90
CA ILE A 264 -1.38 -12.59 6.59
C ILE A 264 -0.82 -13.78 7.39
N ASP A 265 -1.45 -14.16 8.50
CA ASP A 265 -1.06 -15.29 9.34
C ASP A 265 -2.17 -16.36 9.38
N PRO A 266 -1.88 -17.59 8.92
CA PRO A 266 -2.89 -18.64 8.83
C PRO A 266 -3.22 -19.30 10.18
N ARG A 267 -2.47 -19.03 11.26
CA ARG A 267 -2.61 -19.75 12.54
C ARG A 267 -3.91 -19.48 13.27
N ALA A 268 -4.50 -18.30 13.10
CA ALA A 268 -5.80 -18.00 13.68
C ALA A 268 -6.88 -18.90 13.03
N ALA A 269 -7.52 -19.75 13.84
CA ALA A 269 -8.58 -20.66 13.43
C ALA A 269 -9.93 -19.94 13.24
N VAL A 270 -10.15 -18.81 13.93
CA VAL A 270 -11.38 -18.02 13.87
C VAL A 270 -11.06 -16.53 14.11
N ALA A 271 -11.72 -15.64 13.38
CA ALA A 271 -11.55 -14.19 13.51
C ALA A 271 -12.86 -13.50 13.83
N PHE A 272 -12.79 -12.44 14.64
CA PHE A 272 -13.92 -11.58 14.97
C PHE A 272 -13.55 -10.09 15.09
N PRO A 273 -13.36 -9.37 13.96
CA PRO A 273 -13.18 -7.93 13.98
C PRO A 273 -14.53 -7.22 14.20
N ALA A 274 -14.68 -6.53 15.32
CA ALA A 274 -15.88 -5.76 15.66
C ALA A 274 -15.75 -4.28 15.21
N VAL A 275 -16.85 -3.71 14.72
CA VAL A 275 -17.04 -2.27 14.39
C VAL A 275 -15.89 -1.65 13.59
N MET A 276 -15.33 -2.39 12.63
CA MET A 276 -14.23 -1.88 11.79
C MET A 276 -14.29 -2.27 10.31
N VAL A 277 -14.65 -3.50 9.99
CA VAL A 277 -14.77 -3.93 8.58
C VAL A 277 -15.98 -3.23 7.96
N GLY A 278 -15.78 -2.60 6.80
CA GLY A 278 -16.84 -1.90 6.09
C GLY A 278 -16.31 -1.10 4.90
N THR A 279 -17.21 -0.43 4.19
CA THR A 279 -16.89 0.38 3.01
C THR A 279 -16.88 1.89 3.29
N ALA A 280 -17.35 2.36 4.44
CA ALA A 280 -17.55 3.80 4.66
C ALA A 280 -16.35 4.52 5.31
N MET A 281 -15.58 3.82 6.14
CA MET A 281 -14.36 4.33 6.79
C MET A 281 -13.33 3.20 6.81
N GLN A 282 -12.05 3.53 6.66
CA GLN A 282 -11.00 2.53 6.43
C GLN A 282 -9.94 2.46 7.54
N GLY A 283 -9.89 3.42 8.45
CA GLY A 283 -8.96 3.50 9.58
C GLY A 283 -8.64 4.96 9.85
N GLY A 284 -8.87 5.43 11.07
CA GLY A 284 -8.82 6.85 11.42
C GLY A 284 -7.47 7.28 12.01
N CYS A 285 -6.66 6.31 12.42
CA CYS A 285 -5.35 6.52 13.01
C CYS A 285 -4.22 6.13 12.05
N GLN A 286 -3.04 6.70 12.25
CA GLN A 286 -1.82 6.33 11.53
C GLN A 286 -1.38 4.89 11.82
N CYS A 287 -1.81 4.29 12.94
CA CYS A 287 -1.57 2.88 13.21
C CYS A 287 -2.52 1.92 12.49
N GLU A 288 -3.42 2.45 11.65
CA GLU A 288 -4.39 1.70 10.85
C GLU A 288 -4.18 1.92 9.35
N ASN A 289 -3.14 2.68 8.97
CA ASN A 289 -2.86 3.11 7.61
C ASN A 289 -1.36 3.00 7.32
N ALA A 290 -1.03 2.58 6.10
CA ALA A 290 0.33 2.54 5.58
C ALA A 290 0.29 2.82 4.07
N SER A 291 1.37 3.41 3.54
CA SER A 291 1.54 3.62 2.10
C SER A 291 1.28 2.32 1.32
N TYR A 292 0.56 2.40 0.20
CA TYR A 292 0.12 1.30 -0.67
C TYR A 292 -1.02 0.42 -0.14
N MET A 293 -1.31 0.38 1.16
CA MET A 293 -2.12 -0.68 1.75
C MET A 293 -3.54 -0.82 1.18
N ARG A 294 -4.19 0.28 0.75
CA ARG A 294 -5.58 0.28 0.21
C ARG A 294 -5.68 0.85 -1.21
N GLN A 295 -4.61 0.76 -1.99
CA GLN A 295 -4.67 1.05 -3.41
C GLN A 295 -5.42 -0.08 -4.14
N GLY A 296 -6.52 0.28 -4.81
CA GLY A 296 -7.36 -0.67 -5.55
C GLY A 296 -8.22 -1.62 -4.69
N ILE A 297 -8.16 -1.51 -3.36
CA ILE A 297 -8.87 -2.39 -2.42
C ILE A 297 -9.45 -1.60 -1.23
N ASN A 298 -10.11 -2.30 -0.30
CA ASN A 298 -10.69 -1.76 0.93
C ASN A 298 -10.61 -2.80 2.10
N ASN A 299 -11.12 -2.45 3.29
CA ASN A 299 -11.13 -3.35 4.45
C ASN A 299 -11.91 -4.65 4.21
N VAL A 300 -12.96 -4.63 3.36
CA VAL A 300 -13.73 -5.83 2.99
C VAL A 300 -12.87 -6.80 2.19
N ALA A 301 -12.13 -6.32 1.19
CA ALA A 301 -11.21 -7.12 0.39
C ALA A 301 -10.10 -7.76 1.24
N ILE A 302 -9.59 -7.03 2.23
CA ILE A 302 -8.58 -7.54 3.16
C ILE A 302 -9.20 -8.63 4.07
N ALA A 303 -10.37 -8.37 4.65
CA ALA A 303 -11.07 -9.36 5.48
C ALA A 303 -11.40 -10.64 4.69
N ALA A 304 -11.68 -10.53 3.40
CA ALA A 304 -11.93 -11.68 2.52
C ALA A 304 -10.74 -12.66 2.47
N LEU A 305 -9.49 -12.21 2.72
CA LEU A 305 -8.29 -13.07 2.76
C LEU A 305 -8.32 -14.14 3.86
N ILE A 306 -9.24 -14.01 4.82
CA ILE A 306 -9.44 -14.99 5.90
C ILE A 306 -10.13 -16.25 5.35
N ALA A 307 -10.89 -16.14 4.25
CA ALA A 307 -11.56 -17.27 3.62
C ALA A 307 -10.58 -18.43 3.34
N PRO A 308 -10.97 -19.69 3.59
CA PRO A 308 -12.31 -20.13 4.02
C PRO A 308 -12.51 -20.19 5.56
N ARG A 309 -11.58 -19.64 6.36
CA ARG A 309 -11.66 -19.72 7.83
C ARG A 309 -12.82 -18.88 8.37
N PRO A 310 -13.44 -19.28 9.50
CA PRO A 310 -14.51 -18.53 10.14
C PRO A 310 -14.21 -17.04 10.40
N LEU A 311 -15.06 -16.16 9.87
CA LEU A 311 -15.06 -14.71 10.07
C LEU A 311 -16.43 -14.21 10.56
N GLY A 312 -16.52 -13.82 11.83
CA GLY A 312 -17.69 -13.16 12.40
C GLY A 312 -17.45 -11.66 12.55
N MET A 313 -18.48 -10.83 12.45
CA MET A 313 -18.34 -9.38 12.60
C MET A 313 -19.56 -8.79 13.31
N THR A 314 -19.35 -7.68 14.01
CA THR A 314 -20.43 -6.81 14.47
C THR A 314 -20.30 -5.41 13.90
N GLY A 315 -21.44 -4.76 13.68
CA GLY A 315 -21.54 -3.35 13.33
C GLY A 315 -22.37 -2.56 14.36
N ALA A 316 -22.26 -1.24 14.32
CA ALA A 316 -22.96 -0.32 15.22
C ALA A 316 -23.48 0.91 14.46
N ASN A 317 -24.05 1.89 15.17
CA ASN A 317 -24.41 3.21 14.62
C ASN A 317 -23.15 4.07 14.38
N ASP A 318 -22.34 3.61 13.44
CA ASP A 318 -21.09 4.21 12.99
C ASP A 318 -20.82 3.87 11.52
N TRP A 319 -19.56 3.92 11.08
CA TRP A 319 -19.16 3.58 9.71
C TRP A 319 -19.42 2.12 9.29
N THR A 320 -19.74 1.24 10.22
CA THR A 320 -20.09 -0.17 9.98
C THR A 320 -21.59 -0.43 9.95
N ILE A 321 -22.43 0.61 10.05
CA ILE A 321 -23.89 0.46 10.09
C ILE A 321 -24.44 -0.36 8.90
N ASP A 322 -23.80 -0.23 7.74
CA ASP A 322 -24.20 -0.88 6.50
C ASP A 322 -23.60 -2.29 6.31
N ILE A 323 -22.83 -2.85 7.25
CA ILE A 323 -22.03 -4.08 7.03
C ILE A 323 -22.85 -5.28 6.52
N GLU A 324 -24.11 -5.41 6.95
CA GLU A 324 -25.02 -6.47 6.51
C GLU A 324 -25.43 -6.33 5.02
N THR A 325 -25.42 -5.10 4.49
CA THR A 325 -25.85 -4.78 3.12
C THR A 325 -24.69 -4.40 2.18
N LYS A 326 -23.56 -3.96 2.74
CA LYS A 326 -22.33 -3.54 2.05
C LYS A 326 -21.12 -4.07 2.82
N GLY A 327 -20.52 -5.14 2.31
CA GLY A 327 -19.40 -5.85 2.92
C GLY A 327 -19.69 -7.32 3.10
N LEU A 328 -20.70 -7.69 3.89
CA LEU A 328 -21.08 -9.09 4.08
C LEU A 328 -21.49 -9.78 2.76
N PRO A 329 -22.29 -9.18 1.86
CA PRO A 329 -22.62 -9.82 0.59
C PRO A 329 -21.39 -10.11 -0.29
N GLU A 330 -20.42 -9.21 -0.32
CA GLU A 330 -19.16 -9.38 -1.06
C GLU A 330 -18.30 -10.49 -0.43
N LEU A 331 -18.23 -10.55 0.90
CA LEU A 331 -17.54 -11.62 1.61
C LEU A 331 -18.19 -12.97 1.36
N LYS A 332 -19.52 -13.06 1.40
CA LYS A 332 -20.26 -14.29 1.10
C LYS A 332 -19.97 -14.81 -0.30
N LYS A 333 -19.84 -13.93 -1.30
CA LYS A 333 -19.41 -14.35 -2.65
C LYS A 333 -18.05 -15.04 -2.63
N ILE A 334 -17.07 -14.50 -1.91
CA ILE A 334 -15.75 -15.14 -1.78
C ILE A 334 -15.85 -16.48 -1.04
N TYR A 335 -16.56 -16.53 0.09
CA TYR A 335 -16.71 -17.78 0.85
C TYR A 335 -17.47 -18.86 0.06
N ALA A 336 -18.40 -18.49 -0.80
CA ALA A 336 -19.10 -19.40 -1.72
C ALA A 336 -18.15 -20.05 -2.74
N LEU A 337 -17.08 -19.38 -3.18
CA LEU A 337 -16.04 -19.97 -4.05
C LEU A 337 -15.33 -21.17 -3.38
N TYR A 338 -15.40 -21.27 -2.05
CA TYR A 338 -14.86 -22.37 -1.26
C TYR A 338 -15.95 -23.34 -0.75
N GLY A 339 -17.23 -23.10 -1.05
CA GLY A 339 -18.34 -23.87 -0.49
C GLY A 339 -18.53 -23.66 1.03
N GLN A 340 -18.11 -22.52 1.57
CA GLN A 340 -18.06 -22.24 3.01
C GLN A 340 -18.83 -20.96 3.38
N GLU A 341 -19.94 -20.63 2.69
CA GLU A 341 -20.70 -19.39 2.92
C GLU A 341 -21.13 -19.20 4.39
N GLU A 342 -21.41 -20.29 5.10
CA GLU A 342 -21.80 -20.30 6.52
C GLU A 342 -20.65 -19.96 7.49
N ASN A 343 -19.41 -19.88 6.99
CA ASN A 343 -18.23 -19.47 7.76
C ASN A 343 -18.01 -17.95 7.72
N VAL A 344 -18.95 -17.16 7.19
CA VAL A 344 -18.92 -15.70 7.31
C VAL A 344 -20.27 -15.13 7.72
N ALA A 345 -20.27 -14.29 8.75
CA ALA A 345 -21.47 -13.64 9.26
C ALA A 345 -21.16 -12.23 9.77
N ALA A 346 -22.15 -11.33 9.67
CA ALA A 346 -22.10 -10.03 10.30
C ALA A 346 -23.44 -9.70 10.95
N LYS A 347 -23.42 -8.97 12.07
CA LYS A 347 -24.63 -8.45 12.71
C LYS A 347 -24.45 -6.99 13.13
N CYS A 348 -25.33 -6.12 12.66
CA CYS A 348 -25.34 -4.71 13.04
C CYS A 348 -26.35 -4.44 14.17
N PHE A 349 -25.94 -3.61 15.13
CA PHE A 349 -26.78 -3.11 16.24
C PHE A 349 -26.89 -1.58 16.17
N PRO A 350 -27.72 -1.03 15.27
CA PRO A 350 -27.79 0.41 15.00
C PRO A 350 -28.40 1.23 16.15
N GLN A 351 -28.95 0.59 17.18
CA GLN A 351 -29.40 1.27 18.39
C GLN A 351 -28.26 1.71 19.30
N PHE A 352 -27.04 1.18 19.11
CA PHE A 352 -25.87 1.51 19.94
C PHE A 352 -24.83 2.29 19.13
N PRO A 353 -24.18 3.33 19.71
CA PRO A 353 -23.05 4.03 19.07
C PRO A 353 -21.82 3.14 18.96
N HIS A 354 -20.70 3.61 18.39
CA HIS A 354 -19.45 2.85 18.27
C HIS A 354 -19.02 2.19 19.60
N ASN A 355 -18.94 0.85 19.64
CA ASN A 355 -18.81 0.11 20.89
C ASN A 355 -18.19 -1.30 20.73
N TYR A 356 -17.94 -1.98 21.86
CA TYR A 356 -17.89 -3.43 21.95
C TYR A 356 -18.63 -3.92 23.19
N ASN A 357 -19.93 -3.62 23.21
CA ASN A 357 -20.83 -3.78 24.34
C ASN A 357 -21.33 -5.24 24.51
N GLU A 358 -22.07 -5.50 25.58
CA GLU A 358 -22.57 -6.83 25.96
C GLU A 358 -23.23 -7.57 24.78
N VAL A 359 -24.20 -6.93 24.12
CA VAL A 359 -24.95 -7.52 22.99
C VAL A 359 -24.03 -7.87 21.82
N SER A 360 -23.04 -7.02 21.53
CA SER A 360 -22.06 -7.27 20.48
C SER A 360 -21.09 -8.40 20.88
N ARG A 361 -20.69 -8.46 22.15
CA ARG A 361 -19.82 -9.51 22.68
C ARG A 361 -20.52 -10.87 22.69
N GLU A 362 -21.83 -10.94 22.94
CA GLU A 362 -22.59 -12.21 22.87
C GLU A 362 -22.50 -12.87 21.49
N VAL A 363 -22.60 -12.08 20.42
CA VAL A 363 -22.42 -12.58 19.04
C VAL A 363 -21.02 -13.15 18.87
N MET A 364 -20.01 -12.46 19.40
CA MET A 364 -18.62 -12.94 19.35
C MET A 364 -18.41 -14.22 20.16
N PHE A 365 -18.90 -14.28 21.39
CA PHE A 365 -18.76 -15.46 22.24
C PHE A 365 -19.44 -16.68 21.62
N ALA A 366 -20.65 -16.51 21.08
CA ALA A 366 -21.35 -17.57 20.37
C ALA A 366 -20.56 -18.05 19.13
N TRP A 367 -19.98 -17.11 18.38
CA TRP A 367 -19.13 -17.44 17.22
C TRP A 367 -17.87 -18.23 17.60
N MET A 368 -17.15 -17.77 18.62
CA MET A 368 -15.97 -18.47 19.15
C MET A 368 -16.34 -19.85 19.68
N ALA A 369 -17.41 -19.97 20.47
CA ALA A 369 -17.86 -21.25 21.02
C ALA A 369 -18.19 -22.27 19.93
N LYS A 370 -18.91 -21.85 18.88
CA LYS A 370 -19.21 -22.67 17.71
C LYS A 370 -17.93 -23.19 17.05
N HIS A 371 -16.99 -22.30 16.73
CA HIS A 371 -15.83 -22.64 15.92
C HIS A 371 -14.67 -23.28 16.70
N PHE A 372 -14.64 -23.15 18.02
CA PHE A 372 -13.76 -23.93 18.89
C PHE A 372 -14.33 -25.27 19.34
N GLY A 373 -15.61 -25.53 19.05
CA GLY A 373 -16.29 -26.76 19.46
C GLY A 373 -16.47 -26.86 20.98
N LEU A 374 -16.78 -25.75 21.65
CA LEU A 374 -16.97 -25.72 23.11
C LEU A 374 -18.27 -26.37 23.60
N GLY A 375 -19.14 -26.82 22.68
CA GLY A 375 -20.48 -27.33 22.99
C GLY A 375 -21.46 -26.21 23.34
N HIS A 376 -22.51 -26.54 24.08
CA HIS A 376 -23.42 -25.52 24.62
C HIS A 376 -22.70 -24.77 25.74
N VAL A 377 -22.35 -23.51 25.49
CA VAL A 377 -21.74 -22.63 26.47
C VAL A 377 -22.77 -21.57 26.83
N GLU A 378 -23.12 -21.51 28.11
CA GLU A 378 -23.94 -20.41 28.64
C GLU A 378 -23.09 -19.13 28.60
N VAL A 379 -23.50 -18.19 27.75
CA VAL A 379 -22.87 -16.86 27.69
C VAL A 379 -23.56 -16.01 28.73
N ASP A 380 -23.01 -16.00 29.94
CA ASP A 380 -23.48 -15.19 31.05
C ASP A 380 -22.41 -14.18 31.49
N GLN A 381 -22.56 -12.93 31.03
CA GLN A 381 -21.61 -11.85 31.26
C GLN A 381 -21.76 -11.20 32.66
N THR A 382 -22.15 -11.98 33.67
CA THR A 382 -22.26 -11.58 35.09
C THR A 382 -21.12 -10.69 35.57
N ASP A 383 -21.44 -9.83 36.53
CA ASP A 383 -20.47 -8.95 37.18
C ASP A 383 -19.17 -9.69 37.58
N PHE A 384 -18.08 -8.96 37.50
CA PHE A 384 -16.74 -9.40 37.91
C PHE A 384 -16.05 -8.30 38.70
N TRP A 385 -15.01 -8.66 39.45
CA TRP A 385 -14.20 -7.68 40.18
C TRP A 385 -13.12 -7.10 39.26
N PRO A 386 -13.24 -5.85 38.77
CA PRO A 386 -12.27 -5.31 37.84
C PRO A 386 -10.87 -5.25 38.47
N LEU A 387 -9.85 -5.45 37.65
CA LEU A 387 -8.48 -5.16 38.08
C LEU A 387 -8.29 -3.65 38.23
N THR A 388 -7.59 -3.28 39.29
CA THR A 388 -7.05 -1.94 39.46
C THR A 388 -5.89 -1.71 38.49
N ARG A 389 -5.51 -0.45 38.28
CA ARG A 389 -4.31 -0.13 37.49
C ARG A 389 -3.04 -0.75 38.07
N GLU A 390 -2.91 -0.82 39.39
CA GLU A 390 -1.75 -1.41 40.07
C GLU A 390 -1.65 -2.92 39.83
N GLU A 391 -2.79 -3.62 39.88
CA GLU A 391 -2.87 -5.04 39.54
C GLU A 391 -2.59 -5.31 38.05
N MET A 392 -2.88 -4.35 37.16
CA MET A 392 -2.63 -4.50 35.72
C MET A 392 -1.24 -4.01 35.28
N THR A 393 -0.64 -3.04 35.95
CA THR A 393 0.65 -2.46 35.53
C THR A 393 1.74 -3.53 35.57
N VAL A 394 2.37 -3.78 34.44
CA VAL A 394 3.43 -4.79 34.26
C VAL A 394 4.68 -4.38 35.03
N PHE A 395 5.04 -3.10 34.99
CA PHE A 395 6.30 -2.64 35.57
C PHE A 395 6.14 -2.14 37.00
N ASP A 396 6.97 -2.67 37.90
CA ASP A 396 7.04 -2.28 39.30
C ASP A 396 8.50 -2.29 39.81
N GLN A 397 8.69 -2.11 41.12
CA GLN A 397 10.03 -2.09 41.72
C GLN A 397 10.81 -3.41 41.55
N THR A 398 10.09 -4.53 41.44
CA THR A 398 10.66 -5.87 41.25
C THR A 398 10.75 -6.30 39.79
N HIS A 399 9.94 -5.70 38.92
CA HIS A 399 9.91 -5.91 37.48
C HIS A 399 10.04 -4.55 36.75
N PRO A 400 11.21 -3.91 36.73
CA PRO A 400 11.37 -2.60 36.08
C PRO A 400 11.20 -2.71 34.55
N ALA A 401 10.84 -1.59 33.91
CA ALA A 401 10.81 -1.51 32.46
C ALA A 401 12.20 -1.83 31.87
N PRO A 402 12.28 -2.59 30.75
CA PRO A 402 13.56 -2.96 30.15
C PRO A 402 14.42 -1.74 29.77
N ALA A 403 15.69 -1.75 30.19
CA ALA A 403 16.61 -0.64 29.94
C ALA A 403 17.00 -0.47 28.45
N ASP A 404 16.83 -1.52 27.65
CA ASP A 404 17.10 -1.53 26.20
C ASP A 404 15.86 -1.19 25.35
N TRP A 405 14.74 -0.76 25.96
CA TRP A 405 13.56 -0.34 25.19
C TRP A 405 13.85 0.94 24.40
N LEU A 406 13.77 0.83 23.08
CA LEU A 406 14.12 1.91 22.16
C LEU A 406 12.98 2.92 22.02
N ASP A 407 13.37 4.18 21.94
CA ASP A 407 12.51 5.26 21.43
C ASP A 407 12.40 5.20 19.89
N ALA A 408 11.64 6.13 19.32
CA ALA A 408 11.35 6.13 17.89
C ALA A 408 12.61 6.34 17.03
N GLU A 409 13.53 7.21 17.44
CA GLU A 409 14.75 7.51 16.67
C GLU A 409 15.65 6.28 16.60
N ARG A 410 15.96 5.67 17.76
CA ARG A 410 16.84 4.50 17.84
C ARG A 410 16.21 3.28 17.18
N LEU A 411 14.90 3.07 17.34
CA LEU A 411 14.19 1.99 16.66
C LEU A 411 14.25 2.12 15.14
N ARG A 412 14.06 3.35 14.61
CA ARG A 412 14.15 3.59 13.16
C ARG A 412 15.55 3.37 12.62
N ALA A 413 16.58 3.71 13.39
CA ALA A 413 17.96 3.43 13.03
C ALA A 413 18.22 1.91 12.94
N GLU A 414 17.77 1.12 13.92
CA GLU A 414 17.90 -0.35 13.88
C GLU A 414 17.10 -0.96 12.72
N MET A 415 15.87 -0.50 12.47
CA MET A 415 15.07 -0.96 11.32
C MET A 415 15.73 -0.64 9.97
N ALA A 416 16.39 0.52 9.85
CA ALA A 416 17.12 0.88 8.64
C ALA A 416 18.39 0.02 8.47
N LYS A 417 19.09 -0.27 9.57
CA LYS A 417 20.24 -1.19 9.58
C LYS A 417 19.83 -2.59 9.13
N GLU A 418 18.78 -3.17 9.70
CA GLU A 418 18.23 -4.47 9.28
C GLU A 418 17.87 -4.49 7.78
N SER A 419 17.31 -3.40 7.26
CA SER A 419 16.97 -3.28 5.84
C SER A 419 18.23 -3.28 4.95
N ARG A 420 19.31 -2.62 5.40
CA ARG A 420 20.60 -2.63 4.69
C ARG A 420 21.25 -4.02 4.73
N GLU A 421 21.21 -4.70 5.88
CA GLU A 421 21.70 -6.08 6.03
C GLU A 421 20.91 -7.06 5.15
N LEU A 422 19.59 -6.91 5.09
CA LEU A 422 18.74 -7.64 4.15
C LEU A 422 19.22 -7.41 2.71
N MET A 423 19.36 -6.17 2.26
CA MET A 423 19.79 -5.86 0.90
C MET A 423 21.18 -6.44 0.58
N ALA A 424 22.12 -6.37 1.52
CA ALA A 424 23.44 -6.98 1.36
C ALA A 424 23.35 -8.52 1.24
N SER A 425 22.42 -9.15 1.98
CA SER A 425 22.18 -10.60 1.90
C SER A 425 21.51 -11.06 0.59
N LEU A 426 20.83 -10.13 -0.10
CA LEU A 426 20.14 -10.37 -1.36
C LEU A 426 21.01 -10.06 -2.59
N GLU A 427 22.22 -9.55 -2.41
CA GLU A 427 23.12 -9.22 -3.51
C GLU A 427 23.35 -10.45 -4.41
N PRO A 428 22.96 -10.39 -5.69
CA PRO A 428 23.02 -11.55 -6.58
C PRO A 428 24.45 -11.81 -7.07
N LYS A 429 25.17 -12.73 -6.42
CA LYS A 429 26.60 -13.02 -6.72
C LYS A 429 26.78 -14.12 -7.76
N LYS A 430 25.73 -14.87 -8.06
CA LYS A 430 25.66 -15.91 -9.10
C LYS A 430 24.24 -15.99 -9.66
N GLU A 431 24.08 -16.65 -10.81
CA GLU A 431 22.80 -16.79 -11.52
C GLU A 431 21.66 -17.33 -10.63
N ALA A 432 21.95 -18.29 -9.75
CA ALA A 432 20.98 -18.86 -8.82
C ALA A 432 20.45 -17.84 -7.77
N ASP A 433 21.18 -16.76 -7.50
CA ASP A 433 20.78 -15.74 -6.52
C ASP A 433 19.82 -14.70 -7.14
N VAL A 434 19.81 -14.57 -8.48
CA VAL A 434 18.99 -13.59 -9.20
C VAL A 434 17.50 -13.81 -8.92
N GLN A 435 17.05 -15.07 -8.89
CA GLN A 435 15.65 -15.37 -8.61
C GLN A 435 15.23 -14.89 -7.22
N ARG A 436 16.09 -15.07 -6.19
CA ARG A 436 15.81 -14.59 -4.84
C ARG A 436 15.72 -13.06 -4.78
N PHE A 437 16.58 -12.36 -5.51
CA PHE A 437 16.52 -10.90 -5.60
C PHE A 437 15.24 -10.42 -6.29
N LEU A 438 14.80 -11.11 -7.36
CA LEU A 438 13.52 -10.86 -8.03
C LEU A 438 12.32 -11.14 -7.11
N ASP A 439 12.34 -12.27 -6.41
CA ASP A 439 11.26 -12.67 -5.51
C ASP A 439 11.07 -11.67 -4.37
N VAL A 440 12.15 -11.07 -3.87
CA VAL A 440 12.09 -10.11 -2.76
C VAL A 440 11.94 -8.67 -3.27
N VAL A 441 12.97 -8.15 -3.93
CA VAL A 441 13.06 -6.75 -4.36
C VAL A 441 12.15 -6.50 -5.56
N GLY A 442 12.07 -7.45 -6.49
CA GLY A 442 11.18 -7.35 -7.65
C GLY A 442 9.71 -7.31 -7.24
N THR A 443 9.29 -8.17 -6.30
CA THR A 443 7.94 -8.14 -5.71
C THR A 443 7.65 -6.82 -5.00
N ALA A 444 8.61 -6.29 -4.25
CA ALA A 444 8.45 -5.00 -3.59
C ALA A 444 8.23 -3.86 -4.59
N VAL A 445 9.04 -3.81 -5.66
CA VAL A 445 8.87 -2.84 -6.75
C VAL A 445 7.51 -3.02 -7.44
N ASP A 446 7.03 -4.24 -7.63
CA ASP A 446 5.70 -4.46 -8.23
C ASP A 446 4.56 -3.90 -7.36
N VAL A 447 4.69 -3.92 -6.03
CA VAL A 447 3.74 -3.25 -5.13
C VAL A 447 3.92 -1.74 -5.14
N MET A 448 5.17 -1.25 -5.03
CA MET A 448 5.50 0.18 -4.95
C MET A 448 5.11 0.92 -6.23
N VAL A 449 5.34 0.30 -7.39
CA VAL A 449 4.89 0.80 -8.69
C VAL A 449 3.42 0.52 -8.84
N GLY A 450 2.94 -0.71 -8.60
CA GLY A 450 1.56 -1.17 -8.78
C GLY A 450 1.41 -2.13 -9.97
N PRO A 451 0.28 -2.85 -10.08
CA PRO A 451 0.12 -3.92 -11.05
C PRO A 451 0.26 -3.42 -12.49
N ARG A 452 0.95 -4.20 -13.33
CA ARG A 452 1.02 -3.95 -14.77
C ARG A 452 -0.36 -4.04 -15.39
N THR A 453 -0.57 -3.24 -16.42
CA THR A 453 -1.80 -3.27 -17.21
C THR A 453 -1.89 -4.59 -17.95
N GLU A 454 -3.03 -5.27 -17.85
CA GLU A 454 -3.25 -6.46 -18.66
C GLU A 454 -3.23 -6.10 -20.16
N PRO A 455 -2.46 -6.84 -20.97
CA PRO A 455 -2.43 -6.80 -22.43
C PRO A 455 -3.72 -6.35 -23.15
N ALA A 456 -4.85 -6.97 -22.82
CA ALA A 456 -6.12 -6.78 -23.49
C ALA A 456 -6.83 -5.46 -23.12
N ALA A 457 -6.40 -4.79 -22.04
CA ALA A 457 -6.99 -3.54 -21.58
C ALA A 457 -6.37 -2.29 -22.23
N ILE A 458 -5.26 -2.44 -22.96
CA ILE A 458 -4.55 -1.34 -23.63
C ILE A 458 -5.29 -0.95 -24.90
N LYS A 459 -5.58 0.34 -25.05
CA LYS A 459 -6.20 0.93 -26.24
C LYS A 459 -5.31 2.02 -26.81
N VAL A 460 -5.15 2.03 -28.13
CA VAL A 460 -4.41 3.07 -28.87
C VAL A 460 -5.34 3.72 -29.88
N LYS A 461 -5.47 5.04 -29.82
CA LYS A 461 -6.32 5.83 -30.73
C LYS A 461 -5.47 6.87 -31.46
N ALA A 462 -5.53 6.90 -32.79
CA ALA A 462 -4.95 7.98 -33.58
C ALA A 462 -5.82 9.26 -33.50
N ILE A 463 -5.19 10.43 -33.41
CA ILE A 463 -5.85 11.73 -33.25
C ILE A 463 -5.43 12.67 -34.39
N GLY A 464 -6.40 13.24 -35.10
CA GLY A 464 -6.15 14.16 -36.22
C GLY A 464 -5.58 13.49 -37.47
N ASP A 465 -5.34 14.29 -38.51
CA ASP A 465 -4.67 13.84 -39.73
C ASP A 465 -3.17 13.65 -39.48
N THR A 466 -2.64 12.50 -39.91
CA THR A 466 -1.20 12.23 -39.87
C THR A 466 -0.50 13.06 -40.93
N GLU A 467 0.31 14.04 -40.53
CA GLU A 467 1.31 14.61 -41.43
C GLU A 467 2.30 13.53 -41.86
N ARG A 468 2.91 13.67 -43.04
CA ARG A 468 3.79 12.64 -43.61
C ARG A 468 4.96 12.35 -42.64
N GLY A 469 4.92 11.21 -41.97
CA GLY A 469 5.95 10.77 -41.01
C GLY A 469 5.68 11.14 -39.54
N VAL A 470 4.49 11.66 -39.19
CA VAL A 470 4.10 11.98 -37.81
C VAL A 470 2.75 11.33 -37.48
N GLN A 471 2.69 10.61 -36.36
CA GLN A 471 1.46 10.03 -35.81
C GLN A 471 1.19 10.59 -34.42
N LYS A 472 -0.01 11.12 -34.19
CA LYS A 472 -0.49 11.54 -32.87
C LYS A 472 -1.39 10.46 -32.31
N LEU A 473 -1.01 9.90 -31.16
CA LEU A 473 -1.67 8.77 -30.52
C LEU A 473 -2.12 9.14 -29.10
N LEU A 474 -3.25 8.59 -28.69
CA LEU A 474 -3.70 8.56 -27.31
C LEU A 474 -3.71 7.11 -26.83
N ILE A 475 -2.81 6.79 -25.90
CA ILE A 475 -2.67 5.46 -25.32
C ILE A 475 -3.44 5.44 -24.00
N SER A 476 -4.35 4.48 -23.79
CA SER A 476 -5.22 4.49 -22.61
C SER A 476 -5.45 3.09 -22.02
N ALA A 477 -5.55 3.04 -20.69
CA ALA A 477 -5.94 1.83 -19.96
C ALA A 477 -6.38 2.14 -18.52
N GLY A 478 -7.49 1.55 -18.09
CA GLY A 478 -7.97 1.68 -16.70
C GLY A 478 -8.22 3.13 -16.27
N GLY A 479 -8.74 3.97 -17.18
CA GLY A 479 -8.99 5.39 -16.94
C GLY A 479 -7.75 6.29 -16.99
N ARG A 480 -6.56 5.74 -17.27
CA ARG A 480 -5.35 6.52 -17.57
C ARG A 480 -5.27 6.83 -19.05
N SER A 481 -4.68 7.97 -19.40
CA SER A 481 -4.50 8.44 -20.77
C SER A 481 -3.12 9.06 -20.96
N VAL A 482 -2.37 8.62 -21.96
CA VAL A 482 -0.99 9.03 -22.24
C VAL A 482 -0.93 9.57 -23.67
N PRO A 483 -0.85 10.90 -23.85
CA PRO A 483 -0.61 11.52 -25.16
C PRO A 483 0.78 11.15 -25.69
N ALA A 484 0.84 10.68 -26.94
CA ALA A 484 2.07 10.29 -27.60
C ALA A 484 2.17 10.89 -29.01
N VAL A 485 3.36 11.36 -29.38
CA VAL A 485 3.72 11.73 -30.75
C VAL A 485 4.77 10.74 -31.23
N VAL A 486 4.52 10.09 -32.37
CA VAL A 486 5.42 9.11 -32.95
C VAL A 486 5.92 9.62 -34.30
N LEU A 487 7.24 9.66 -34.44
CA LEU A 487 7.95 10.16 -35.61
C LEU A 487 8.55 8.96 -36.37
N GLU A 488 8.25 8.87 -37.65
CA GLU A 488 8.76 7.83 -38.53
C GLU A 488 10.18 8.15 -39.01
N PRO A 489 11.04 7.14 -39.20
CA PRO A 489 12.42 7.34 -39.63
C PRO A 489 12.49 8.01 -41.01
N THR A 490 13.48 8.89 -41.17
CA THR A 490 13.81 9.53 -42.45
C THR A 490 14.91 8.78 -43.21
N GLY A 491 15.73 8.00 -42.50
CA GLY A 491 16.69 7.05 -43.08
C GLY A 491 16.11 5.64 -43.30
N THR A 492 16.98 4.67 -43.56
CA THR A 492 16.57 3.25 -43.71
C THR A 492 16.02 2.70 -42.38
N PRO A 493 14.74 2.25 -42.32
CA PRO A 493 14.14 1.80 -41.07
C PRO A 493 14.87 0.60 -40.45
N LYS A 494 15.16 0.69 -39.14
CA LYS A 494 15.75 -0.41 -38.33
C LYS A 494 14.71 -1.34 -37.71
N ASN A 495 13.43 -0.97 -37.76
CA ASN A 495 12.34 -1.61 -37.00
C ASN A 495 12.51 -1.55 -35.47
N GLU A 496 13.33 -0.64 -34.97
CA GLU A 496 13.52 -0.36 -33.55
C GLU A 496 12.86 0.98 -33.19
N THR A 497 12.31 1.10 -31.99
CA THR A 497 11.69 2.34 -31.50
C THR A 497 12.38 2.87 -30.26
N VAL A 498 12.60 4.18 -30.21
CA VAL A 498 13.05 4.89 -29.01
C VAL A 498 11.86 5.60 -28.40
N LEU A 499 11.42 5.14 -27.23
CA LEU A 499 10.48 5.85 -26.37
C LEU A 499 11.26 6.86 -25.52
N TRP A 500 11.14 8.14 -25.84
CA TRP A 500 11.83 9.23 -25.18
C TRP A 500 10.90 9.99 -24.24
N ILE A 501 11.28 10.04 -22.96
CA ILE A 501 10.60 10.76 -21.89
C ILE A 501 11.47 11.93 -21.45
N ASP A 502 10.99 13.15 -21.67
CA ASP A 502 11.55 14.39 -21.11
C ASP A 502 10.68 14.83 -19.93
N GLY A 503 11.27 15.05 -18.75
CA GLY A 503 10.52 15.39 -17.54
C GLY A 503 9.76 16.72 -17.62
N ARG A 504 10.07 17.57 -18.61
CA ARG A 504 9.39 18.84 -18.89
C ARG A 504 8.24 18.69 -19.90
N GLY A 505 8.08 17.52 -20.50
CA GLY A 505 7.07 17.21 -21.52
C GLY A 505 7.63 17.15 -22.94
N LYS A 506 6.97 16.37 -23.80
CA LYS A 506 7.42 16.03 -25.15
C LYS A 506 7.58 17.22 -26.09
N SER A 507 6.91 18.35 -25.82
CA SER A 507 7.06 19.57 -26.63
C SER A 507 8.49 20.15 -26.57
N ARG A 508 9.26 19.83 -25.53
CA ARG A 508 10.68 20.24 -25.42
C ARG A 508 11.61 19.52 -26.39
N LEU A 509 11.11 18.49 -27.07
CA LEU A 509 11.87 17.74 -28.07
C LEU A 509 11.63 18.28 -29.49
N PHE A 510 10.99 19.44 -29.60
CA PHE A 510 10.84 20.23 -30.81
C PHE A 510 11.43 21.63 -30.60
N ASP A 511 11.96 22.22 -31.67
CA ASP A 511 12.40 23.62 -31.69
C ASP A 511 11.21 24.58 -31.87
N ALA A 512 11.49 25.89 -31.83
CA ALA A 512 10.46 26.93 -32.00
C ALA A 512 9.78 26.92 -33.38
N GLY A 513 10.38 26.26 -34.38
CA GLY A 513 9.81 26.05 -35.70
C GLY A 513 9.02 24.74 -35.82
N GLY A 514 8.84 24.01 -34.71
CA GLY A 514 8.15 22.72 -34.69
C GLY A 514 8.97 21.57 -35.28
N LYS A 515 10.28 21.73 -35.49
CA LYS A 515 11.14 20.64 -35.98
C LYS A 515 11.72 19.85 -34.82
N PRO A 516 11.93 18.53 -34.95
CA PRO A 516 12.61 17.76 -33.91
C PRO A 516 14.00 18.33 -33.58
N ILE A 517 14.38 18.35 -32.31
CA ILE A 517 15.72 18.78 -31.89
C ILE A 517 16.81 17.89 -32.51
N SER A 518 18.07 18.38 -32.51
CA SER A 518 19.18 17.72 -33.21
C SER A 518 19.34 16.24 -32.86
N ALA A 519 19.26 15.87 -31.57
CA ALA A 519 19.35 14.48 -31.16
C ALA A 519 18.21 13.60 -31.72
N VAL A 520 16.95 14.08 -31.68
CA VAL A 520 15.81 13.36 -32.25
C VAL A 520 15.95 13.24 -33.76
N ALA A 521 16.34 14.32 -34.45
CA ALA A 521 16.57 14.30 -35.89
C ALA A 521 17.66 13.28 -36.31
N LYS A 522 18.74 13.16 -35.53
CA LYS A 522 19.80 12.16 -35.76
C LYS A 522 19.30 10.73 -35.54
N LEU A 523 18.42 10.49 -34.57
CA LEU A 523 17.78 9.17 -34.38
C LEU A 523 16.93 8.77 -35.59
N LEU A 524 16.11 9.69 -36.09
CA LEU A 524 15.26 9.48 -37.26
C LEU A 524 16.10 9.23 -38.53
N ALA A 525 17.18 9.99 -38.71
CA ALA A 525 18.12 9.78 -39.82
C ALA A 525 18.88 8.44 -39.70
N GLY A 526 19.16 8.00 -38.47
CA GLY A 526 19.76 6.70 -38.15
C GLY A 526 18.82 5.50 -38.28
N GLY A 527 17.56 5.70 -38.71
CA GLY A 527 16.60 4.64 -38.99
C GLY A 527 15.71 4.23 -37.82
N TYR A 528 15.80 4.91 -36.68
CA TYR A 528 14.92 4.64 -35.53
C TYR A 528 13.57 5.33 -35.70
N ARG A 529 12.51 4.66 -35.30
CA ARG A 529 11.23 5.30 -34.99
C ARG A 529 11.33 5.95 -33.61
N VAL A 530 10.80 7.16 -33.42
CA VAL A 530 10.90 7.87 -32.13
C VAL A 530 9.51 8.18 -31.60
N ALA A 531 9.17 7.63 -30.44
CA ALA A 531 7.92 7.89 -29.72
C ALA A 531 8.19 8.82 -28.53
N LEU A 532 7.43 9.89 -28.43
CA LEU A 532 7.54 10.93 -27.40
C LEU A 532 6.24 10.97 -26.61
N VAL A 533 6.30 10.98 -25.29
CA VAL A 533 5.09 10.90 -24.44
C VAL A 533 5.06 11.99 -23.38
N ASP A 534 3.84 12.42 -23.03
CA ASP A 534 3.58 13.16 -21.81
C ASP A 534 3.02 12.19 -20.77
N VAL A 535 3.82 11.92 -19.74
CA VAL A 535 3.38 11.12 -18.58
C VAL A 535 2.61 11.98 -17.60
N PHE A 536 1.93 11.36 -16.62
CA PHE A 536 1.08 12.07 -15.67
C PHE A 536 1.72 13.33 -15.05
N LEU A 537 0.98 14.43 -15.09
CA LEU A 537 1.42 15.77 -14.66
C LEU A 537 2.74 16.22 -15.31
N THR A 538 2.86 16.04 -16.63
CA THR A 538 3.86 16.66 -17.51
C THR A 538 3.20 17.12 -18.80
N GLY A 539 3.84 18.02 -19.56
CA GLY A 539 3.36 18.46 -20.88
C GLY A 539 1.86 18.79 -20.93
N GLU A 540 1.09 18.10 -21.77
CA GLU A 540 -0.36 18.33 -22.00
C GLU A 540 -1.26 18.16 -20.76
N PHE A 541 -0.77 17.62 -19.65
CA PHE A 541 -1.50 17.61 -18.37
C PHE A 541 -1.48 18.97 -17.65
N LEU A 542 -0.54 19.83 -18.01
CA LEU A 542 -0.26 21.09 -17.34
C LEU A 542 -0.51 22.27 -18.29
N ALA A 543 -0.96 23.39 -17.75
CA ALA A 543 -0.93 24.65 -18.48
C ALA A 543 0.52 25.10 -18.71
N GLU A 544 0.75 25.97 -19.68
CA GLU A 544 2.08 26.50 -19.93
C GLU A 544 2.63 27.23 -18.69
N GLY A 545 3.84 26.87 -18.26
CA GLY A 545 4.47 27.41 -17.04
C GLY A 545 3.94 26.84 -15.72
N GLU A 546 2.93 25.96 -15.74
CA GLU A 546 2.44 25.27 -14.55
C GLU A 546 3.43 24.18 -14.11
N THR A 547 3.64 24.05 -12.80
CA THR A 547 4.41 22.98 -12.19
C THR A 547 3.49 21.90 -11.65
N ALA A 548 3.96 20.64 -11.68
CA ALA A 548 3.20 19.52 -11.14
C ALA A 548 2.91 19.72 -9.65
N LYS A 549 1.63 19.65 -9.28
CA LYS A 549 1.17 19.67 -7.88
C LYS A 549 0.51 18.34 -7.56
N TYR A 550 1.00 17.67 -6.52
CA TYR A 550 0.42 16.43 -6.02
C TYR A 550 0.26 16.56 -4.51
N ALA A 551 -0.97 16.83 -4.05
CA ALA A 551 -1.22 17.14 -2.65
C ALA A 551 -1.03 15.90 -1.76
N VAL A 552 -0.11 16.00 -0.80
CA VAL A 552 0.16 14.97 0.20
C VAL A 552 -0.28 15.48 1.57
N ASN A 553 -0.86 14.60 2.38
CA ASN A 553 -1.29 14.96 3.72
C ASN A 553 -0.09 15.37 4.58
N ALA A 554 -0.10 16.61 5.08
CA ALA A 554 1.02 17.20 5.80
C ALA A 554 1.30 16.57 7.17
N ASN A 555 0.30 15.95 7.80
CA ASN A 555 0.44 15.33 9.12
C ASN A 555 1.02 13.91 9.03
N PHE A 556 0.57 13.16 8.03
CA PHE A 556 1.01 11.79 7.78
C PHE A 556 0.83 11.43 6.30
N PRO A 557 1.93 11.29 5.52
CA PRO A 557 1.86 10.97 4.09
C PRO A 557 1.13 9.66 3.79
N GLY A 558 1.20 8.68 4.70
CA GLY A 558 0.45 7.44 4.61
C GLY A 558 -1.07 7.63 4.48
N TYR A 559 -1.66 8.74 4.92
CA TYR A 559 -3.08 9.03 4.65
C TYR A 559 -3.38 9.35 3.18
N THR A 560 -2.38 9.81 2.41
CA THR A 560 -2.51 9.98 0.96
C THR A 560 -2.11 8.69 0.24
N TYR A 561 -0.92 8.16 0.55
CA TYR A 561 -0.34 7.05 -0.20
C TYR A 561 -0.96 5.67 0.11
N CYS A 562 -1.69 5.53 1.21
CA CYS A 562 -2.50 4.35 1.48
C CYS A 562 -3.54 4.12 0.36
N TYR A 563 -4.12 5.20 -0.19
CA TYR A 563 -5.22 5.11 -1.17
C TYR A 563 -4.81 5.46 -2.59
N ASN A 564 -3.72 6.22 -2.77
CA ASN A 564 -3.28 6.76 -4.05
C ASN A 564 -1.81 6.42 -4.31
N ALA A 565 -1.48 6.06 -5.56
CA ALA A 565 -0.11 5.80 -5.95
C ALA A 565 0.74 7.09 -5.90
N PRO A 566 1.99 7.06 -5.39
CA PRO A 566 2.90 8.20 -5.49
C PRO A 566 3.08 8.69 -6.92
N LEU A 567 3.37 9.98 -7.11
CA LEU A 567 3.47 10.58 -8.45
C LEU A 567 4.51 9.88 -9.33
N ILE A 568 5.69 9.58 -8.79
CA ILE A 568 6.71 8.78 -9.47
C ILE A 568 6.22 7.39 -9.91
N SER A 569 5.44 6.69 -9.07
CA SER A 569 4.82 5.41 -9.45
C SER A 569 3.82 5.58 -10.59
N GLN A 570 3.03 6.66 -10.58
CA GLN A 570 2.07 6.95 -11.65
C GLN A 570 2.77 7.24 -12.98
N ARG A 571 3.88 7.99 -12.94
CA ARG A 571 4.70 8.29 -14.13
C ARG A 571 5.38 7.03 -14.67
N ALA A 572 5.96 6.21 -13.79
CA ALA A 572 6.52 4.92 -14.20
C ALA A 572 5.46 4.01 -14.85
N ARG A 573 4.25 3.94 -14.29
CA ARG A 573 3.12 3.20 -14.88
C ARG A 573 2.74 3.68 -16.29
N ASP A 574 2.83 4.99 -16.55
CA ASP A 574 2.54 5.55 -17.88
C ASP A 574 3.63 5.18 -18.89
N ILE A 575 4.89 5.14 -18.46
CA ILE A 575 6.02 4.68 -19.29
C ILE A 575 5.83 3.20 -19.65
N VAL A 576 5.49 2.35 -18.67
CA VAL A 576 5.19 0.93 -18.92
C VAL A 576 4.00 0.77 -19.86
N LEU A 577 2.93 1.54 -19.68
CA LEU A 577 1.76 1.50 -20.56
C LEU A 577 2.12 1.92 -21.99
N ALA A 578 2.89 2.98 -22.17
CA ALA A 578 3.33 3.43 -23.49
C ALA A 578 4.26 2.41 -24.17
N HIS A 579 5.21 1.85 -23.41
CA HIS A 579 6.10 0.79 -23.89
C HIS A 579 5.29 -0.41 -24.40
N ASP A 580 4.41 -0.97 -23.55
CA ASP A 580 3.61 -2.15 -23.88
C ASP A 580 2.67 -1.89 -25.07
N ALA A 581 2.15 -0.67 -25.23
CA ALA A 581 1.34 -0.29 -26.37
C ALA A 581 2.15 -0.22 -27.68
N LEU A 582 3.37 0.34 -27.64
CA LEU A 582 4.23 0.48 -28.81
C LEU A 582 4.69 -0.88 -29.33
N GLU A 583 5.08 -1.79 -28.44
CA GLU A 583 5.44 -3.18 -28.80
C GLU A 583 4.31 -3.93 -29.51
N ARG A 584 3.05 -3.59 -29.22
CA ARG A 584 1.87 -4.28 -29.77
C ARG A 584 1.34 -3.68 -31.05
N PHE A 585 1.25 -2.35 -31.09
CA PHE A 585 0.46 -1.63 -32.09
C PHE A 585 1.29 -0.81 -33.06
N GLY A 586 2.63 -0.82 -32.94
CA GLY A 586 3.47 0.10 -33.69
C GLY A 586 4.85 -0.38 -34.12
N THR A 587 5.37 -1.51 -33.66
CA THR A 587 6.77 -1.88 -33.92
C THR A 587 6.94 -3.34 -34.35
N VAL A 588 7.90 -3.60 -35.23
CA VAL A 588 8.32 -4.98 -35.63
C VAL A 588 9.57 -5.41 -34.83
N GLY A 589 9.97 -4.61 -33.83
CA GLY A 589 11.18 -4.83 -33.03
C GLY A 589 11.16 -4.10 -31.69
N PRO A 590 12.30 -4.09 -30.96
CA PRO A 590 12.37 -3.67 -29.57
C PRO A 590 12.05 -2.19 -29.36
N VAL A 591 11.50 -1.88 -28.18
CA VAL A 591 11.29 -0.51 -27.70
C VAL A 591 12.38 -0.18 -26.67
N HIS A 592 13.19 0.81 -26.96
CA HIS A 592 14.25 1.34 -26.10
C HIS A 592 13.73 2.53 -25.31
N LEU A 593 14.27 2.75 -24.10
CA LEU A 593 13.82 3.79 -23.18
C LEU A 593 14.90 4.87 -23.04
N VAL A 594 14.49 6.14 -23.13
CA VAL A 594 15.34 7.29 -22.81
C VAL A 594 14.61 8.17 -21.79
N GLY A 595 15.22 8.41 -20.63
CA GLY A 595 14.66 9.27 -19.57
C GLY A 595 15.61 10.39 -19.18
N VAL A 596 15.24 11.65 -19.42
CA VAL A 596 16.09 12.83 -19.16
C VAL A 596 15.34 13.95 -18.47
N GLU A 597 16.07 14.97 -18.00
CA GLU A 597 15.47 16.24 -17.55
C GLU A 597 14.47 16.04 -16.39
N GLY A 598 14.86 15.19 -15.44
CA GLY A 598 14.05 14.78 -14.29
C GLY A 598 13.28 13.47 -14.48
N ALA A 599 13.15 12.95 -15.71
CA ALA A 599 12.47 11.68 -15.96
C ALA A 599 13.32 10.43 -15.71
N GLY A 600 14.64 10.57 -15.51
CA GLY A 600 15.55 9.43 -15.31
C GLY A 600 15.11 8.45 -14.23
N PRO A 601 14.78 8.89 -13.00
CA PRO A 601 14.30 8.00 -11.95
C PRO A 601 13.00 7.26 -12.30
N TRP A 602 12.09 7.90 -13.06
CA TRP A 602 10.80 7.30 -13.43
C TRP A 602 10.99 6.22 -14.49
N THR A 603 11.84 6.51 -15.48
CA THR A 603 12.20 5.57 -16.55
C THR A 603 12.98 4.38 -15.99
N LEU A 604 13.88 4.62 -15.03
CA LEU A 604 14.58 3.54 -14.34
C LEU A 604 13.60 2.64 -13.57
N LEU A 605 12.66 3.25 -12.83
CA LEU A 605 11.64 2.51 -12.09
C LEU A 605 10.71 1.71 -13.02
N ALA A 606 10.34 2.27 -14.18
CA ALA A 606 9.56 1.56 -15.20
C ALA A 606 10.32 0.34 -15.74
N GLN A 607 11.61 0.49 -16.08
CA GLN A 607 12.44 -0.64 -16.50
C GLN A 607 12.65 -1.66 -15.37
N ALA A 608 12.79 -1.21 -14.12
CA ALA A 608 12.92 -2.09 -12.97
C ALA A 608 11.67 -2.97 -12.76
N GLN A 609 10.48 -2.45 -13.05
CA GLN A 609 9.24 -3.23 -13.06
C GLN A 609 9.14 -4.16 -14.28
N MET A 610 9.42 -3.66 -15.48
CA MET A 610 9.26 -4.45 -16.71
C MET A 610 10.29 -5.57 -16.82
N ARG A 611 11.52 -5.30 -16.41
CA ARG A 611 12.68 -6.20 -16.52
C ARG A 611 12.85 -6.72 -17.95
N SER A 612 12.60 -5.83 -18.92
CA SER A 612 12.63 -6.18 -20.34
C SER A 612 14.07 -6.48 -20.77
N PRO A 613 14.37 -7.68 -21.27
CA PRO A 613 15.72 -8.04 -21.70
C PRO A 613 16.09 -7.46 -23.08
N THR A 614 15.10 -7.03 -23.86
CA THR A 614 15.28 -6.53 -25.23
C THR A 614 15.46 -5.01 -25.29
N SER A 615 15.03 -4.31 -24.26
CA SER A 615 15.10 -2.85 -24.18
C SER A 615 16.50 -2.39 -23.76
N LYS A 616 17.10 -1.48 -24.54
CA LYS A 616 18.17 -0.61 -24.06
C LYS A 616 17.53 0.53 -23.29
N THR A 617 17.99 0.78 -22.07
CA THR A 617 17.48 1.85 -21.21
C THR A 617 18.60 2.84 -20.92
N ILE A 618 18.37 4.11 -21.22
CA ILE A 618 19.31 5.20 -21.01
C ILE A 618 18.63 6.22 -20.11
N VAL A 619 19.23 6.51 -18.96
CA VAL A 619 18.67 7.46 -17.99
C VAL A 619 19.71 8.49 -17.56
N ASP A 620 19.27 9.73 -17.42
CA ASP A 620 20.00 10.77 -16.71
C ASP A 620 19.38 10.97 -15.33
N LEU A 621 20.12 10.61 -14.29
CA LEU A 621 19.67 10.78 -12.92
C LEU A 621 19.86 12.20 -12.40
N ASN A 622 20.67 13.04 -13.07
CA ASN A 622 21.02 14.37 -12.60
C ASN A 622 21.40 14.40 -11.10
N ARG A 623 22.19 13.40 -10.67
CA ARG A 623 22.65 13.16 -9.30
C ARG A 623 21.55 12.94 -8.27
N PHE A 624 20.35 12.59 -8.71
CA PHE A 624 19.22 12.28 -7.84
C PHE A 624 19.48 11.06 -6.95
N ARG A 625 19.06 11.15 -5.68
CA ARG A 625 19.00 10.05 -4.72
C ARG A 625 17.75 10.18 -3.86
N PHE A 626 17.10 9.07 -3.55
CA PHE A 626 15.94 9.09 -2.66
C PHE A 626 16.31 9.56 -1.26
N GLN A 627 17.54 9.28 -0.80
CA GLN A 627 18.00 9.69 0.54
C GLN A 627 18.02 11.21 0.73
N ASN A 628 18.09 11.98 -0.36
CA ASN A 628 18.14 13.44 -0.31
C ASN A 628 16.75 14.08 -0.22
N ILE A 629 15.66 13.29 -0.30
CA ILE A 629 14.30 13.80 -0.19
C ILE A 629 13.99 14.16 1.27
N THR A 630 13.65 15.42 1.52
CA THR A 630 13.32 15.92 2.87
C THR A 630 11.86 16.34 3.03
N SER A 631 11.07 16.32 1.96
CA SER A 631 9.65 16.71 1.99
C SER A 631 8.75 15.62 1.39
N ALA A 632 7.57 15.43 1.98
CA ALA A 632 6.60 14.42 1.55
C ALA A 632 5.88 14.78 0.25
N ASP A 633 5.87 16.05 -0.16
CA ASP A 633 5.28 16.53 -1.40
C ASP A 633 6.28 16.56 -2.58
N ASP A 634 7.53 16.13 -2.38
CA ASP A 634 8.49 15.98 -3.47
C ASP A 634 7.93 15.00 -4.51
N PRO A 635 7.93 15.37 -5.81
CA PRO A 635 7.30 14.57 -6.87
C PRO A 635 7.94 13.19 -7.07
N ASN A 636 9.15 12.97 -6.54
CA ASN A 636 9.90 11.72 -6.60
C ASN A 636 9.80 10.88 -5.33
N VAL A 637 8.97 11.24 -4.34
CA VAL A 637 8.74 10.39 -3.16
C VAL A 637 8.23 9.02 -3.57
N LEU A 638 8.99 7.99 -3.20
CA LEU A 638 8.65 6.59 -3.39
C LEU A 638 8.80 5.86 -2.04
N PRO A 639 7.71 5.69 -1.26
CA PRO A 639 7.78 4.97 0.00
C PRO A 639 8.43 3.59 -0.17
N GLY A 640 9.46 3.30 0.63
CA GLY A 640 10.25 2.07 0.55
C GLY A 640 11.48 2.12 -0.35
N ALA A 641 11.73 3.21 -1.07
CA ALA A 641 12.90 3.30 -1.94
C ALA A 641 14.23 3.05 -1.21
N LEU A 642 14.40 3.59 -0.01
CA LEU A 642 15.62 3.38 0.78
C LEU A 642 15.70 1.98 1.37
N ARG A 643 14.56 1.41 1.78
CA ARG A 643 14.48 0.03 2.27
C ARG A 643 15.00 -0.97 1.23
N TYR A 644 14.71 -0.73 -0.04
CA TYR A 644 15.05 -1.63 -1.15
C TYR A 644 16.26 -1.17 -1.97
N GLY A 645 17.18 -0.43 -1.36
CA GLY A 645 18.52 -0.16 -1.92
C GLY A 645 18.69 1.16 -2.67
N ASP A 646 17.81 2.15 -2.44
CA ASP A 646 17.83 3.47 -3.11
C ASP A 646 17.85 3.29 -4.65
N ILE A 647 18.44 4.23 -5.39
CA ILE A 647 18.51 4.18 -6.85
C ILE A 647 19.34 2.98 -7.35
N GLN A 648 20.32 2.51 -6.57
CA GLN A 648 21.18 1.39 -6.95
C GLN A 648 20.45 0.06 -6.94
N GLY A 649 19.55 -0.16 -5.96
CA GLY A 649 18.67 -1.33 -5.94
C GLY A 649 17.72 -1.37 -7.13
N LEU A 650 17.14 -0.23 -7.50
CA LEU A 650 16.31 -0.11 -8.71
C LEU A 650 17.12 -0.36 -9.98
N ALA A 651 18.33 0.19 -10.07
CA ALA A 651 19.22 -0.04 -11.20
C ALA A 651 19.62 -1.51 -11.33
N ALA A 652 19.92 -2.19 -10.22
CA ALA A 652 20.23 -3.60 -10.22
C ALA A 652 19.06 -4.43 -10.78
N LEU A 653 17.81 -4.13 -10.40
CA LEU A 653 16.63 -4.75 -10.99
C LEU A 653 16.48 -4.46 -12.49
N ALA A 654 16.66 -3.19 -12.89
CA ALA A 654 16.53 -2.75 -14.27
C ALA A 654 17.58 -3.38 -15.21
N ALA A 655 18.75 -3.75 -14.67
CA ALA A 655 19.85 -4.37 -15.41
C ALA A 655 19.71 -5.89 -15.56
N ILE A 656 18.77 -6.54 -14.87
CA ILE A 656 18.58 -8.00 -14.98
C ILE A 656 18.16 -8.36 -16.40
N GLY A 657 19.05 -9.04 -17.14
CA GLY A 657 18.85 -9.46 -18.53
C GLY A 657 18.82 -8.32 -19.57
N GLY A 658 18.94 -7.05 -19.15
CA GLY A 658 18.81 -5.87 -20.02
C GLY A 658 20.12 -5.09 -20.23
N LYS A 659 20.05 -4.00 -20.99
CA LYS A 659 21.17 -3.07 -21.22
C LYS A 659 20.85 -1.70 -20.62
N LEU A 660 21.66 -1.24 -19.66
CA LEU A 660 21.38 -0.02 -18.90
C LEU A 660 22.54 1.00 -18.98
N THR A 661 22.27 2.21 -19.44
CA THR A 661 23.22 3.33 -19.38
C THR A 661 22.69 4.36 -18.39
N ILE A 662 23.49 4.69 -17.37
CA ILE A 662 23.16 5.70 -16.35
C ILE A 662 24.16 6.85 -16.46
N SER A 663 23.63 8.06 -16.67
CA SER A 663 24.38 9.31 -16.60
C SER A 663 23.97 10.13 -15.39
N GLY A 664 24.81 11.09 -15.01
CA GLY A 664 24.62 11.90 -13.82
C GLY A 664 24.53 11.06 -12.55
N GLU A 665 25.28 9.95 -12.46
CA GLU A 665 25.11 9.01 -11.36
C GLU A 665 25.36 9.64 -10.00
N GLY A 666 26.29 10.58 -9.83
CA GLY A 666 26.46 11.33 -8.57
C GLY A 666 27.20 10.56 -7.45
N GLY A 667 27.88 9.45 -7.77
CA GLY A 667 28.71 8.68 -6.84
C GLY A 667 27.94 7.75 -5.89
N GLY A 668 28.66 6.87 -5.19
CA GLY A 668 28.11 5.89 -4.25
C GLY A 668 28.55 4.46 -4.54
N ASP A 669 28.08 3.51 -3.74
CA ASP A 669 28.35 2.09 -3.96
C ASP A 669 27.35 1.50 -4.96
N TRP A 670 27.87 1.00 -6.09
CA TRP A 670 27.12 0.36 -7.18
C TRP A 670 27.43 -1.14 -7.30
N SER A 671 28.05 -1.75 -6.28
CA SER A 671 28.38 -3.18 -6.23
C SER A 671 27.17 -4.06 -6.56
N VAL A 672 25.99 -3.74 -6.01
CA VAL A 672 24.75 -4.51 -6.27
C VAL A 672 24.36 -4.50 -7.76
N LEU A 673 24.54 -3.38 -8.46
CA LEU A 673 24.28 -3.30 -9.90
C LEU A 673 25.28 -4.15 -10.69
N LEU A 674 26.57 -4.04 -10.34
CA LEU A 674 27.63 -4.84 -10.96
C LEU A 674 27.36 -6.34 -10.79
N SER A 675 27.07 -6.77 -9.56
CA SER A 675 26.76 -8.16 -9.22
C SER A 675 25.51 -8.66 -9.97
N ALA A 676 24.43 -7.87 -10.00
CA ALA A 676 23.20 -8.22 -10.72
C ALA A 676 23.43 -8.36 -12.23
N SER A 677 24.17 -7.42 -12.84
CA SER A 677 24.45 -7.47 -14.27
C SER A 677 25.30 -8.69 -14.64
N ASN A 678 26.38 -8.96 -13.88
CA ASN A 678 27.25 -10.12 -14.10
C ASN A 678 26.50 -11.45 -13.94
N SER A 679 25.58 -11.53 -12.98
CA SER A 679 24.83 -12.76 -12.68
C SER A 679 23.64 -13.02 -13.59
N SER A 680 23.26 -12.08 -14.46
CA SER A 680 22.00 -12.14 -15.24
C SER A 680 22.18 -11.94 -16.75
N LYS A 681 23.42 -11.97 -17.27
CA LYS A 681 23.75 -11.66 -18.68
C LYS A 681 23.30 -10.25 -19.12
N GLY A 682 23.08 -9.34 -18.18
CA GLY A 682 22.86 -7.92 -18.46
C GLY A 682 24.18 -7.19 -18.72
N SER A 683 24.08 -5.93 -19.15
CA SER A 683 25.24 -5.04 -19.25
C SER A 683 24.88 -3.63 -18.82
N PHE A 684 25.83 -2.89 -18.26
CA PHE A 684 25.60 -1.49 -17.90
C PHE A 684 26.79 -0.57 -18.18
N GLU A 685 26.50 0.72 -18.30
CA GLU A 685 27.49 1.81 -18.39
C GLU A 685 27.12 2.89 -17.36
N LEU A 686 28.10 3.38 -16.59
CA LEU A 686 27.94 4.46 -15.62
C LEU A 686 28.77 5.68 -16.04
N SER A 687 28.17 6.86 -15.96
CA SER A 687 28.85 8.14 -16.13
C SER A 687 28.41 9.12 -15.05
N ASN A 688 29.38 9.87 -14.50
CA ASN A 688 29.10 10.97 -13.58
C ASN A 688 28.73 12.28 -14.30
N ASP A 689 28.98 12.35 -15.61
CA ASP A 689 28.60 13.51 -16.41
C ASP A 689 27.09 13.51 -16.68
N VAL A 690 26.50 14.70 -16.73
CA VAL A 690 25.12 14.91 -17.20
C VAL A 690 25.03 14.43 -18.65
N LEU A 691 23.92 13.78 -19.01
CA LEU A 691 23.76 13.22 -20.33
C LEU A 691 23.78 14.32 -21.39
N ARG A 692 24.68 14.20 -22.36
CA ARG A 692 24.74 15.06 -23.55
C ARG A 692 24.21 14.32 -24.77
N ASP A 693 23.72 15.05 -25.76
CA ASP A 693 23.20 14.49 -27.02
C ASP A 693 24.15 13.49 -27.67
N GLU A 694 25.45 13.78 -27.72
CA GLU A 694 26.46 12.89 -28.30
C GLU A 694 26.59 11.57 -27.53
N THR A 695 26.58 11.62 -26.20
CA THR A 695 26.65 10.42 -25.34
C THR A 695 25.39 9.56 -25.49
N LEU A 696 24.22 10.20 -25.57
CA LEU A 696 22.94 9.53 -25.81
C LEU A 696 22.95 8.80 -27.17
N LEU A 697 23.36 9.48 -28.23
CA LEU A 697 23.41 8.91 -29.57
C LEU A 697 24.39 7.74 -29.66
N LYS A 698 25.56 7.88 -29.02
CA LYS A 698 26.56 6.81 -28.93
C LYS A 698 26.02 5.57 -28.21
N ALA A 699 25.30 5.74 -27.10
CA ALA A 699 24.70 4.63 -26.35
C ALA A 699 23.62 3.88 -27.17
N LEU A 700 22.98 4.56 -28.13
CA LEU A 700 22.06 3.96 -29.11
C LEU A 700 22.76 3.44 -30.38
N GLY A 701 24.09 3.50 -30.45
CA GLY A 701 24.87 3.02 -31.58
C GLY A 701 24.78 3.89 -32.83
N ILE A 702 24.53 5.19 -32.66
CA ILE A 702 24.61 6.19 -33.73
C ILE A 702 25.97 6.90 -33.60
N GLN A 703 26.75 6.86 -34.68
CA GLN A 703 28.04 7.56 -34.80
C GLN A 703 27.84 9.00 -35.25
#